data_AF-A0A952NKJ6-F1
#
_entry.id   AF-A0A952NKJ6-F1
#
_cell.length_a   1.000
_cell.length_b   1.000
_cell.length_c   1.000
_cell.angle_alpha   90.00
_cell.angle_beta   90.00
_cell.angle_gamma   90.00
#
_symmetry.space_group_name_H-M   'P 1'
#
loop_
_entity.id
_entity.type
_entity.pdbx_description
1 polymer ?
#
loop_
_entity_poly.entity_id
_entity_poly.type
_entity_poly.pdbx_seq_one_letter_code
_entity_poly.pdbx_strand_id
1 'polypeptide(L)'
;MNKNKSRPPNRQNHSGSRSKSELQNGMIKRHPDGFGFFIPDDTTLPDVYVPRHAMSGVMTNDKVAVRVEPEHGTERFRGEVVQILERGTKKIVGIFTPLPNSGGLIKDEGKGWGQDLKIKPGQTQDAKKGELVAVEILSYGDDGKEFTGRVVQIIGNSADPLNDISRVVHTLNIPSEFSPRALKEASFLSPHVDEKDFKGRKDLRSLRFITIDGATAKDFDDAIFIEQNERGFLLYVAIADVSHYVRPGSAIDDDAIERGTSVYFPNFVIPMLPEILSNELCSLNPHIPRLALVAEMQMDFTGQMLETDFYEAVIESKSRVTYGEAQEIIDGNTVEKHKHVAEDIKRAADLAKILMAKRFREGSLDLEIPETQLMIDSAGVPIDVIRSERLFAHRLIEEMMLAANVAVAKFLSGQEIPAIYRIHESPNPDAIALLEKYLRNFGGNIKLDQGKLQKRLTRALQEFEGKPEAQVLNILTLRSMSQAKYSANNLGHFGLGFEFYTHFTSPIRRYPDLIVHRLVKSQVMKNSPYRLMAEEDLQTAGTMLSAAEQRAAKAERQIQAIKKARFMEKHIGEEFDGVVSSVTKFGVFVLLRQFEVDGLVHMDNLSRTDRFEFDEENLRLVSKRSGFSYTIGDPIKIRVDAADAIEGKIDFGLADVESVPRASHERDQRPPRKGREKASRDDSRSPWQKDRGPRREEREKPAPRMAREKQNERADQGRSVRHAGKGAERFMKQNARALGDVPDELDLDAIPVDDHASSLKENKPASGKFDPGAKLEEALRKRGLKTGGADSDPGFGSGPQKLQFGLKNQRSQSRLPDEIIDRRRGQRREDDRDRDRETDREKNRGEDKGKSQWWPRSKSQNDGASKKDQKGAGSKKKSSKKSGDKSRGPKGGDKRGRR
;
A
#
# COMPACT_ATOMS: atom_id res chain seq x y z
N MET A 1 17.07 -63.69 -4.81
CA MET A 1 16.54 -64.87 -4.09
C MET A 1 16.49 -64.52 -2.62
N ASN A 2 15.52 -64.83 -1.78
CA ASN A 2 14.10 -65.18 -1.86
C ASN A 2 13.61 -65.07 -0.40
N LYS A 3 12.46 -64.41 -0.17
CA LYS A 3 11.48 -64.54 0.94
C LYS A 3 11.97 -64.81 2.39
N ASN A 4 11.54 -63.98 3.35
CA ASN A 4 10.51 -64.43 4.30
C ASN A 4 9.85 -63.31 5.12
N LYS A 5 8.54 -63.49 5.36
CA LYS A 5 7.66 -62.68 6.21
C LYS A 5 7.96 -62.91 7.69
N SER A 6 7.87 -61.87 8.52
CA SER A 6 7.57 -62.01 9.95
C SER A 6 6.63 -60.89 10.43
N ARG A 7 5.57 -61.32 11.13
CA ARG A 7 4.48 -60.51 11.71
C ARG A 7 5.00 -59.50 12.75
N PRO A 8 4.35 -58.33 12.92
CA PRO A 8 4.43 -57.61 14.19
C PRO A 8 3.50 -58.26 15.25
N PRO A 9 3.88 -58.26 16.53
CA PRO A 9 3.07 -58.83 17.60
C PRO A 9 1.97 -57.85 18.05
N ASN A 10 0.81 -58.46 18.29
CA ASN A 10 -0.25 -58.15 19.24
C ASN A 10 -0.63 -56.68 19.54
N ARG A 11 -1.86 -56.36 19.11
CA ARG A 11 -2.74 -55.37 19.75
C ARG A 11 -2.91 -55.73 21.23
N GLN A 12 -2.56 -54.81 22.11
CA GLN A 12 -3.22 -54.67 23.40
C GLN A 12 -3.84 -53.28 23.50
N ASN A 13 -5.14 -53.31 23.77
CA ASN A 13 -6.07 -52.22 23.96
C ASN A 13 -5.48 -51.00 24.69
N HIS A 14 -5.54 -49.84 24.03
CA HIS A 14 -5.87 -48.58 24.69
C HIS A 14 -7.26 -48.15 24.22
N SER A 15 -8.26 -48.73 24.86
CA SER A 15 -9.60 -48.14 24.94
C SER A 15 -9.51 -46.85 25.76
N GLY A 16 -10.02 -45.74 25.21
CA GLY A 16 -10.42 -44.62 26.06
C GLY A 16 -9.39 -43.50 26.23
N SER A 17 -9.03 -42.84 25.15
CA SER A 17 -8.74 -41.40 25.16
C SER A 17 -8.97 -40.89 23.76
N ARG A 18 -10.20 -40.43 23.46
CA ARG A 18 -10.42 -39.49 22.36
C ARG A 18 -9.42 -38.36 22.60
N SER A 19 -8.42 -38.20 21.74
CA SER A 19 -7.61 -37.00 21.71
C SER A 19 -8.57 -35.83 21.72
N LYS A 20 -8.53 -35.00 22.77
CA LYS A 20 -9.20 -33.70 22.72
C LYS A 20 -8.55 -32.99 21.55
N SER A 21 -9.23 -32.94 20.41
CA SER A 21 -8.89 -32.07 19.30
C SER A 21 -8.83 -30.66 19.89
N GLU A 22 -7.64 -30.08 20.00
CA GLU A 22 -7.50 -28.72 20.50
C GLU A 22 -8.29 -27.78 19.58
N LEU A 23 -9.13 -26.95 20.18
CA LEU A 23 -9.82 -25.90 19.47
C LEU A 23 -8.80 -24.79 19.20
N GLN A 24 -8.75 -24.34 17.97
CA GLN A 24 -7.91 -23.22 17.56
C GLN A 24 -8.80 -22.01 17.29
N ASN A 25 -8.35 -20.85 17.74
CA ASN A 25 -9.02 -19.58 17.47
C ASN A 25 -8.39 -18.91 16.24
N GLY A 26 -9.20 -18.20 15.49
CA GLY A 26 -8.75 -17.55 14.26
C GLY A 26 -9.92 -16.96 13.47
N MET A 27 -9.65 -16.50 12.26
CA MET A 27 -10.64 -15.86 11.40
C MET A 27 -11.06 -16.76 10.23
N ILE A 28 -12.30 -16.61 9.77
CA ILE A 28 -12.78 -17.29 8.56
C ILE A 28 -12.71 -16.39 7.34
N LYS A 29 -12.23 -16.95 6.24
CA LYS A 29 -12.35 -16.39 4.90
C LYS A 29 -13.24 -17.27 4.04
N ARG A 30 -14.44 -16.80 3.67
CA ARG A 30 -15.36 -17.54 2.80
C ARG A 30 -14.90 -17.46 1.35
N HIS A 31 -15.07 -18.55 0.62
CA HIS A 31 -14.88 -18.64 -0.83
C HIS A 31 -16.23 -18.53 -1.56
N PRO A 32 -16.30 -17.92 -2.77
CA PRO A 32 -17.54 -17.84 -3.57
C PRO A 32 -18.23 -19.17 -3.86
N ASP A 33 -17.46 -20.26 -3.90
CA ASP A 33 -18.02 -21.61 -4.04
C ASP A 33 -18.67 -22.15 -2.75
N GLY A 34 -18.67 -21.39 -1.65
CA GLY A 34 -19.36 -21.71 -0.40
C GLY A 34 -18.54 -22.47 0.64
N PHE A 35 -17.31 -22.88 0.32
CA PHE A 35 -16.34 -23.35 1.34
C PHE A 35 -15.62 -22.17 1.98
N GLY A 36 -14.74 -22.39 2.95
CA GLY A 36 -13.92 -21.35 3.54
C GLY A 36 -12.53 -21.82 3.92
N PHE A 37 -11.70 -20.87 4.35
CA PHE A 37 -10.41 -21.13 4.97
C PHE A 37 -10.41 -20.51 6.36
N PHE A 38 -10.01 -21.28 7.35
CA PHE A 38 -9.72 -20.82 8.70
C PHE A 38 -8.26 -20.40 8.76
N ILE A 39 -8.05 -19.16 9.17
CA ILE A 39 -6.73 -18.53 9.35
C ILE A 39 -6.48 -18.48 10.86
N PRO A 40 -5.61 -19.33 11.41
CA PRO A 40 -5.37 -19.38 12.85
C PRO A 40 -4.80 -18.06 13.39
N ASP A 41 -5.12 -17.71 14.64
CA ASP A 41 -4.47 -16.58 15.34
C ASP A 41 -2.95 -16.84 15.49
N ASP A 42 -2.53 -18.10 15.62
CA ASP A 42 -1.13 -18.51 15.54
C ASP A 42 -0.68 -18.58 14.08
N THR A 43 -0.02 -17.52 13.63
CA THR A 43 0.51 -17.38 12.26
C THR A 43 1.56 -18.43 11.87
N THR A 44 2.07 -19.24 12.80
CA THR A 44 2.98 -20.35 12.47
C THR A 44 2.24 -21.58 11.92
N LEU A 45 0.92 -21.63 12.10
CA LEU A 45 0.07 -22.71 11.61
C LEU A 45 -0.47 -22.38 10.20
N PRO A 46 -0.60 -23.40 9.33
CA PRO A 46 -1.16 -23.19 7.99
C PRO A 46 -2.67 -22.94 8.03
N ASP A 47 -3.17 -22.25 7.00
CA ASP A 47 -4.61 -22.11 6.77
C ASP A 47 -5.28 -23.50 6.66
N VAL A 48 -6.43 -23.63 7.30
CA VAL A 48 -7.19 -24.88 7.37
C VAL A 48 -8.42 -24.79 6.48
N TYR A 49 -8.62 -25.76 5.60
CA TYR A 49 -9.81 -25.79 4.74
C TYR A 49 -11.07 -26.10 5.54
N VAL A 50 -12.12 -25.30 5.38
CA VAL A 50 -13.43 -25.49 6.00
C VAL A 50 -14.45 -25.83 4.91
N PRO A 51 -15.07 -27.03 4.94
CA PRO A 51 -15.98 -27.48 3.88
C PRO A 51 -17.32 -26.74 3.91
N ARG A 52 -18.03 -26.75 2.77
CA ARG A 52 -19.30 -26.01 2.59
C ARG A 52 -20.34 -26.24 3.70
N HIS A 53 -20.53 -27.47 4.15
CA HIS A 53 -21.53 -27.78 5.19
C HIS A 53 -21.16 -27.23 6.57
N ALA A 54 -19.88 -26.95 6.83
CA ALA A 54 -19.39 -26.33 8.07
C ALA A 54 -19.39 -24.79 7.99
N MET A 55 -19.81 -24.21 6.87
CA MET A 55 -19.85 -22.76 6.61
C MET A 55 -21.27 -22.16 6.76
N SER A 56 -22.20 -22.91 7.35
CA SER A 56 -23.58 -22.44 7.56
C SER A 56 -23.62 -21.29 8.57
N GLY A 57 -24.14 -20.14 8.16
CA GLY A 57 -24.19 -18.92 8.99
C GLY A 57 -22.83 -18.34 9.39
N VAL A 58 -21.74 -18.82 8.79
CA VAL A 58 -20.38 -18.30 8.99
C VAL A 58 -20.06 -17.31 7.88
N MET A 59 -19.65 -16.11 8.28
CA MET A 59 -19.29 -15.03 7.36
C MET A 59 -17.76 -14.86 7.29
N THR A 60 -17.31 -14.23 6.20
CA THR A 60 -15.93 -13.74 6.14
C THR A 60 -15.66 -12.76 7.29
N ASN A 61 -14.45 -12.84 7.84
CA ASN A 61 -13.95 -12.12 9.01
C ASN A 61 -14.60 -12.48 10.35
N ASP A 62 -15.49 -13.49 10.41
CA ASP A 62 -15.93 -14.01 11.71
C ASP A 62 -14.72 -14.59 12.46
N LYS A 63 -14.55 -14.18 13.72
CA LYS A 63 -13.60 -14.82 14.63
C LYS A 63 -14.27 -16.04 15.22
N VAL A 64 -13.64 -17.20 15.06
CA VAL A 64 -14.23 -18.50 15.38
C VAL A 64 -13.27 -19.37 16.18
N ALA A 65 -13.83 -20.33 16.91
CA ALA A 65 -13.11 -21.49 17.41
C ALA A 65 -13.37 -22.68 16.46
N VAL A 66 -12.31 -23.21 15.87
CA VAL A 66 -12.34 -24.32 14.90
C VAL A 66 -11.69 -25.55 15.49
N ARG A 67 -12.33 -26.69 15.32
CA ARG A 67 -11.72 -28.00 15.53
C ARG A 67 -10.95 -28.37 14.26
N VAL A 68 -9.65 -28.61 14.39
CA VAL A 68 -8.79 -29.00 13.27
C VAL A 68 -8.53 -30.50 13.33
N GLU A 69 -8.79 -31.18 12.21
CA GLU A 69 -8.53 -32.62 12.05
C GLU A 69 -7.72 -32.87 10.77
N PRO A 70 -6.75 -33.81 10.80
CA PRO A 70 -6.05 -34.22 9.58
C PRO A 70 -7.03 -34.93 8.63
N GLU A 71 -7.01 -34.54 7.35
CA GLU A 71 -7.81 -35.19 6.32
C GLU A 71 -7.23 -36.57 5.98
N HIS A 72 -8.00 -37.62 6.22
CA HIS A 72 -7.57 -39.01 6.06
C HIS A 72 -6.88 -39.29 4.71
N GLY A 73 -5.63 -39.74 4.76
CA GLY A 73 -4.85 -40.12 3.58
C GLY A 73 -4.19 -38.96 2.84
N THR A 74 -4.22 -37.75 3.40
CA THR A 74 -3.54 -36.55 2.86
C THR A 74 -2.73 -35.85 3.95
N GLU A 75 -1.87 -34.91 3.56
CA GLU A 75 -1.20 -33.99 4.48
C GLU A 75 -2.05 -32.74 4.79
N ARG A 76 -3.32 -32.69 4.34
CA ARG A 76 -4.18 -31.52 4.48
C ARG A 76 -4.95 -31.56 5.80
N PHE A 77 -5.31 -30.39 6.30
CA PHE A 77 -6.11 -30.22 7.50
C PHE A 77 -7.51 -29.74 7.12
N ARG A 78 -8.51 -30.26 7.83
CA ARG A 78 -9.90 -29.90 7.71
C ARG A 78 -10.41 -29.28 9.00
N GLY A 79 -11.14 -28.18 8.87
CA GLY A 79 -11.70 -27.43 9.99
C GLY A 79 -13.21 -27.67 10.13
N GLU A 80 -13.67 -27.81 11.35
CA GLU A 80 -15.09 -27.74 11.73
C GLU A 80 -15.28 -26.54 12.65
N VAL A 81 -16.13 -25.57 12.26
CA VAL A 81 -16.44 -24.40 13.10
C VAL A 81 -17.30 -24.88 14.27
N VAL A 82 -16.75 -24.76 15.48
CA VAL A 82 -17.44 -25.17 16.71
C VAL A 82 -18.21 -24.01 17.32
N GLN A 83 -17.64 -22.81 17.27
CA GLN A 83 -18.25 -21.61 17.84
C GLN A 83 -17.81 -20.35 17.10
N ILE A 84 -18.74 -19.42 16.89
CA ILE A 84 -18.41 -18.04 16.52
C ILE A 84 -18.18 -17.22 17.79
N LEU A 85 -16.97 -16.67 17.92
CA LEU A 85 -16.54 -15.85 19.05
C LEU A 85 -16.93 -14.39 18.83
N GLU A 86 -16.75 -13.89 17.61
CA GLU A 86 -17.10 -12.52 17.23
C GLU A 86 -17.56 -12.47 15.77
N ARG A 87 -18.62 -11.69 15.50
CA ARG A 87 -19.12 -11.45 14.14
C ARG A 87 -18.29 -10.38 13.45
N GLY A 88 -17.66 -10.73 12.34
CA GLY A 88 -16.87 -9.81 11.53
C GLY A 88 -17.71 -9.00 10.55
N THR A 89 -18.71 -9.62 9.93
CA THR A 89 -19.59 -8.97 8.95
C THR A 89 -20.94 -8.65 9.57
N LYS A 90 -21.19 -7.39 9.95
CA LYS A 90 -22.46 -6.97 10.58
C LYS A 90 -23.42 -6.26 9.62
N LYS A 91 -22.89 -5.72 8.53
CA LYS A 91 -23.63 -5.04 7.47
C LYS A 91 -23.25 -5.65 6.13
N ILE A 92 -24.20 -5.71 5.21
CA ILE A 92 -23.98 -6.08 3.81
C ILE A 92 -24.58 -5.03 2.90
N VAL A 93 -24.06 -4.97 1.67
CA VAL A 93 -24.62 -4.14 0.61
C VAL A 93 -25.02 -5.01 -0.55
N GLY A 94 -26.20 -4.72 -1.10
CA GLY A 94 -26.65 -5.36 -2.33
C GLY A 94 -27.85 -4.66 -2.92
N ILE A 95 -28.29 -5.18 -4.06
CA ILE A 95 -29.39 -4.59 -4.84
C ILE A 95 -30.72 -5.08 -4.27
N PHE A 96 -31.58 -4.13 -3.92
CA PHE A 96 -32.90 -4.41 -3.39
C PHE A 96 -33.86 -4.88 -4.49
N THR A 97 -34.49 -6.03 -4.24
CA THR A 97 -35.59 -6.55 -5.06
C THR A 97 -36.84 -6.65 -4.18
N PRO A 98 -37.94 -5.92 -4.49
CA PRO A 98 -39.17 -6.01 -3.72
C PRO A 98 -39.83 -7.39 -3.89
N LEU A 99 -40.42 -7.89 -2.81
CA LEU A 99 -41.24 -9.10 -2.80
C LEU A 99 -42.75 -8.75 -2.77
N PRO A 100 -43.64 -9.64 -3.22
CA PRO A 100 -45.09 -9.36 -3.28
C PRO A 100 -45.74 -9.03 -1.92
N ASN A 101 -45.14 -9.44 -0.81
CA ASN A 101 -45.65 -9.24 0.55
C ASN A 101 -45.17 -7.95 1.22
N SER A 102 -44.74 -6.94 0.44
CA SER A 102 -44.11 -5.70 0.91
C SER A 102 -42.79 -5.89 1.66
N GLY A 103 -42.21 -7.09 1.61
CA GLY A 103 -40.84 -7.36 2.01
C GLY A 103 -39.84 -7.12 0.87
N GLY A 104 -38.60 -7.54 1.07
CA GLY A 104 -37.56 -7.44 0.06
C GLY A 104 -36.58 -8.60 0.10
N LEU A 105 -35.78 -8.70 -0.96
CA LEU A 105 -34.72 -9.68 -1.12
C LEU A 105 -33.47 -8.95 -1.60
N ILE A 106 -32.32 -9.30 -1.01
CA ILE A 106 -31.00 -8.96 -1.53
C ILE A 106 -30.35 -10.26 -1.96
N LYS A 107 -30.08 -10.36 -3.26
CA LYS A 107 -29.42 -11.53 -3.82
C LYS A 107 -27.93 -11.52 -3.53
N ASP A 108 -27.38 -12.70 -3.28
CA ASP A 108 -25.94 -12.87 -3.18
C ASP A 108 -25.30 -13.12 -4.56
N GLU A 109 -25.42 -12.15 -5.47
CA GLU A 109 -24.95 -12.30 -6.85
C GLU A 109 -23.43 -12.53 -6.92
N GLY A 110 -22.67 -11.90 -6.03
CA GLY A 110 -21.22 -12.10 -5.88
C GLY A 110 -20.82 -13.36 -5.11
N LYS A 111 -21.79 -14.15 -4.61
CA LYS A 111 -21.60 -15.32 -3.75
C LYS A 111 -20.72 -15.04 -2.51
N GLY A 112 -20.79 -13.82 -1.98
CA GLY A 112 -19.93 -13.34 -0.90
C GLY A 112 -20.31 -13.90 0.47
N TRP A 113 -21.57 -14.28 0.68
CA TRP A 113 -22.10 -14.71 1.98
C TRP A 113 -22.97 -15.97 1.94
N GLY A 114 -23.19 -16.55 0.76
CA GLY A 114 -23.72 -17.87 0.50
C GLY A 114 -25.22 -17.99 0.20
N GLN A 115 -26.05 -17.04 0.64
CA GLN A 115 -27.51 -17.14 0.51
C GLN A 115 -28.17 -15.76 0.45
N ASP A 116 -29.34 -15.69 -0.17
CA ASP A 116 -30.07 -14.43 -0.30
C ASP A 116 -30.57 -13.93 1.07
N LEU A 117 -30.44 -12.62 1.31
CA LEU A 117 -30.92 -11.98 2.53
C LEU A 117 -32.36 -11.53 2.34
N LYS A 118 -33.25 -11.96 3.24
CA LYS A 118 -34.65 -11.51 3.27
C LYS A 118 -34.83 -10.30 4.18
N ILE A 119 -35.60 -9.32 3.71
CA ILE A 119 -35.99 -8.13 4.47
C ILE A 119 -37.48 -8.22 4.74
N LYS A 120 -37.87 -8.16 6.02
CA LYS A 120 -39.28 -8.26 6.41
C LYS A 120 -40.03 -6.96 6.09
N PRO A 121 -41.36 -7.03 5.93
CA PRO A 121 -42.18 -5.83 5.77
C PRO A 121 -41.94 -4.82 6.92
N GLY A 122 -41.87 -3.53 6.58
CA GLY A 122 -41.57 -2.45 7.54
C GLY A 122 -40.08 -2.26 7.84
N GLN A 123 -39.19 -3.09 7.28
CA GLN A 123 -37.73 -2.98 7.45
C GLN A 123 -37.00 -2.59 6.15
N THR A 124 -37.74 -2.18 5.12
CA THR A 124 -37.22 -1.86 3.79
C THR A 124 -36.82 -0.38 3.62
N GLN A 125 -37.21 0.50 4.56
CA GLN A 125 -37.08 1.96 4.43
C GLN A 125 -37.63 2.52 3.10
N ASP A 126 -38.66 1.90 2.55
CA ASP A 126 -39.26 2.26 1.24
C ASP A 126 -38.30 2.14 0.04
N ALA A 127 -37.26 1.29 0.17
CA ALA A 127 -36.34 0.98 -0.93
C ALA A 127 -37.08 0.46 -2.17
N LYS A 128 -36.62 0.89 -3.34
CA LYS A 128 -37.19 0.55 -4.65
C LYS A 128 -36.36 -0.50 -5.36
N LYS A 129 -36.99 -1.17 -6.33
CA LYS A 129 -36.31 -2.15 -7.18
C LYS A 129 -35.07 -1.53 -7.85
N GLY A 130 -33.93 -2.21 -7.72
CA GLY A 130 -32.69 -1.78 -8.35
C GLY A 130 -31.89 -0.77 -7.53
N GLU A 131 -32.41 -0.31 -6.38
CA GLU A 131 -31.63 0.51 -5.47
C GLU A 131 -30.62 -0.34 -4.70
N LEU A 132 -29.41 0.18 -4.61
CA LEU A 132 -28.38 -0.33 -3.73
C LEU A 132 -28.69 0.09 -2.30
N VAL A 133 -28.71 -0.87 -1.39
CA VAL A 133 -29.05 -0.63 0.02
C VAL A 133 -27.99 -1.23 0.94
N ALA A 134 -27.69 -0.55 2.03
CA ALA A 134 -26.94 -1.11 3.14
C ALA A 134 -27.91 -1.72 4.16
N VAL A 135 -27.65 -2.97 4.53
CA VAL A 135 -28.50 -3.77 5.41
C VAL A 135 -27.72 -4.26 6.60
N GLU A 136 -28.25 -4.00 7.79
CA GLU A 136 -27.78 -4.61 9.02
C GLU A 136 -28.34 -6.03 9.14
N ILE A 137 -27.45 -7.00 9.37
CA ILE A 137 -27.82 -8.40 9.53
C ILE A 137 -28.46 -8.58 10.92
N LEU A 138 -29.69 -9.10 10.94
CA LEU A 138 -30.42 -9.45 12.16
C LEU A 138 -30.28 -10.94 12.53
N SER A 139 -30.16 -11.80 11.51
CA SER A 139 -29.96 -13.25 11.66
C SER A 139 -29.07 -13.74 10.53
N TYR A 140 -28.08 -14.57 10.84
CA TYR A 140 -27.04 -15.05 9.90
C TYR A 140 -27.43 -16.32 9.14
N GLY A 141 -28.61 -16.88 9.44
CA GLY A 141 -29.10 -18.12 8.83
C GLY A 141 -28.34 -19.37 9.28
N ASP A 142 -27.87 -19.36 10.53
CA ASP A 142 -27.38 -20.53 11.26
C ASP A 142 -28.55 -21.35 11.85
N ASP A 143 -28.31 -22.64 12.13
CA ASP A 143 -29.25 -23.54 12.82
C ASP A 143 -30.67 -23.60 12.23
N GLY A 144 -30.79 -23.54 10.90
CA GLY A 144 -32.08 -23.57 10.20
C GLY A 144 -32.90 -22.27 10.31
N LYS A 145 -32.34 -21.19 10.87
CA LYS A 145 -32.94 -19.86 10.85
C LYS A 145 -32.84 -19.26 9.44
N GLU A 146 -33.71 -18.29 9.16
CA GLU A 146 -33.61 -17.50 7.93
C GLU A 146 -32.51 -16.44 8.04
N PHE A 147 -31.83 -16.19 6.92
CA PHE A 147 -30.94 -15.05 6.77
C PHE A 147 -31.76 -13.79 6.57
N THR A 148 -31.76 -12.90 7.58
CA THR A 148 -32.62 -11.72 7.59
C THR A 148 -31.89 -10.48 8.04
N GLY A 149 -32.34 -9.33 7.56
CA GLY A 149 -31.77 -8.03 7.90
C GLY A 149 -32.77 -6.89 7.77
N ARG A 150 -32.33 -5.69 8.16
CA ARG A 150 -33.08 -4.43 7.97
C ARG A 150 -32.27 -3.43 7.16
N VAL A 151 -32.93 -2.72 6.25
CA VAL A 151 -32.32 -1.57 5.54
C VAL A 151 -32.01 -0.50 6.58
N VAL A 152 -30.75 -0.09 6.63
CA VAL A 152 -30.29 1.04 7.45
C VAL A 152 -30.04 2.28 6.62
N GLN A 153 -29.77 2.11 5.32
CA GLN A 153 -29.49 3.20 4.39
C GLN A 153 -29.81 2.78 2.95
N ILE A 154 -30.51 3.65 2.22
CA ILE A 154 -30.62 3.58 0.75
C ILE A 154 -29.45 4.38 0.18
N ILE A 155 -28.56 3.71 -0.56
CA ILE A 155 -27.38 4.34 -1.16
C ILE A 155 -27.80 5.08 -2.43
N GLY A 156 -28.63 4.46 -3.26
CA GLY A 156 -29.13 5.04 -4.50
C GLY A 156 -29.28 4.01 -5.62
N ASN A 157 -29.53 4.45 -6.85
CA ASN A 157 -29.64 3.55 -8.00
C ASN A 157 -28.27 2.91 -8.30
N SER A 158 -28.22 1.58 -8.46
CA SER A 158 -26.97 0.85 -8.76
C SER A 158 -26.36 1.18 -10.12
N ALA A 159 -27.17 1.65 -11.07
CA ALA A 159 -26.72 2.06 -12.40
C ALA A 159 -26.06 3.44 -12.41
N ASP A 160 -26.34 4.27 -11.40
CA ASP A 160 -25.83 5.65 -11.30
C ASP A 160 -24.34 5.67 -10.90
N PRO A 161 -23.45 6.21 -11.75
CA PRO A 161 -22.00 6.28 -11.48
C PRO A 161 -21.62 7.03 -10.21
N LEU A 162 -22.46 7.94 -9.71
CA LEU A 162 -22.21 8.66 -8.46
C LEU A 162 -22.24 7.74 -7.24
N ASN A 163 -22.93 6.61 -7.33
CA ASN A 163 -23.07 5.65 -6.23
C ASN A 163 -21.92 4.61 -6.19
N ASP A 164 -21.04 4.58 -7.18
CA ASP A 164 -19.96 3.57 -7.27
C ASP A 164 -19.02 3.61 -6.06
N ILE A 165 -18.59 4.81 -5.64
CA ILE A 165 -17.70 4.98 -4.48
C ILE A 165 -18.42 4.50 -3.21
N SER A 166 -19.64 4.97 -2.97
CA SER A 166 -20.42 4.57 -1.80
C SER A 166 -20.62 3.06 -1.75
N ARG A 167 -20.88 2.42 -2.90
CA ARG A 167 -20.96 0.95 -3.02
C ARG A 167 -19.70 0.30 -2.51
N VAL A 168 -18.53 0.66 -3.04
CA VAL A 168 -17.25 0.03 -2.67
C VAL A 168 -16.91 0.29 -1.20
N VAL A 169 -17.12 1.51 -0.72
CA VAL A 169 -16.91 1.89 0.70
C VAL A 169 -17.68 0.98 1.63
N HIS A 170 -18.96 0.75 1.37
CA HIS A 170 -19.77 -0.11 2.22
C HIS A 170 -19.49 -1.61 1.99
N THR A 171 -19.24 -2.06 0.75
CA THR A 171 -18.91 -3.47 0.47
C THR A 171 -17.62 -3.91 1.15
N LEU A 172 -16.62 -3.03 1.21
CA LEU A 172 -15.33 -3.32 1.84
C LEU A 172 -15.25 -2.89 3.29
N ASN A 173 -16.34 -2.37 3.87
CA ASN A 173 -16.40 -1.82 5.22
C ASN A 173 -15.24 -0.82 5.49
N ILE A 174 -15.06 0.13 4.58
CA ILE A 174 -14.11 1.24 4.76
C ILE A 174 -14.68 2.19 5.82
N PRO A 175 -13.97 2.47 6.92
CA PRO A 175 -14.40 3.46 7.90
C PRO A 175 -14.40 4.86 7.27
N SER A 176 -15.58 5.36 6.89
CA SER A 176 -15.74 6.64 6.19
C SER A 176 -16.13 7.78 7.11
N GLU A 177 -16.99 7.54 8.10
CA GLU A 177 -17.51 8.55 9.03
C GLU A 177 -16.64 8.69 10.28
N PHE A 178 -16.38 9.93 10.71
CA PHE A 178 -15.68 10.17 11.98
C PHE A 178 -16.63 10.02 13.16
N SER A 179 -16.14 9.49 14.26
CA SER A 179 -16.94 9.34 15.47
C SER A 179 -17.38 10.71 16.01
N PRO A 180 -18.55 10.80 16.67
CA PRO A 180 -19.00 12.06 17.28
C PRO A 180 -17.99 12.63 18.29
N ARG A 181 -17.18 11.77 18.91
CA ARG A 181 -16.11 12.18 19.83
C ARG A 181 -14.95 12.83 19.07
N ALA A 182 -14.48 12.22 17.98
CA ALA A 182 -13.43 12.77 17.14
C ALA A 182 -13.84 14.12 16.51
N LEU A 183 -15.07 14.22 16.00
CA LEU A 183 -15.60 15.49 15.46
C LEU A 183 -15.69 16.58 16.52
N LYS A 184 -16.13 16.23 17.72
CA LYS A 184 -16.18 17.18 18.85
C LYS A 184 -14.78 17.64 19.24
N GLU A 185 -13.82 16.72 19.35
CA GLU A 185 -12.42 17.05 19.62
C GLU A 185 -11.86 17.99 18.54
N ALA A 186 -12.07 17.66 17.26
CA ALA A 186 -11.61 18.46 16.12
C ALA A 186 -12.24 19.87 16.10
N SER A 187 -13.47 20.03 16.57
CA SER A 187 -14.15 21.34 16.61
C SER A 187 -13.52 22.35 17.55
N PHE A 188 -12.66 21.92 18.47
CA PHE A 188 -11.91 22.81 19.38
C PHE A 188 -10.56 23.26 18.80
N LEU A 189 -10.16 22.75 17.63
CA LEU A 189 -8.91 23.12 16.98
C LEU A 189 -9.06 24.42 16.19
N SER A 190 -8.05 25.29 16.30
CA SER A 190 -7.90 26.48 15.48
C SER A 190 -7.11 26.11 14.21
N PRO A 191 -7.38 26.69 13.03
CA PRO A 191 -6.54 26.49 11.84
C PRO A 191 -5.15 27.16 11.94
N HIS A 192 -4.90 27.92 13.00
CA HIS A 192 -3.61 28.58 13.25
C HIS A 192 -2.84 27.88 14.37
N VAL A 193 -1.53 27.77 14.21
CA VAL A 193 -0.64 27.26 15.26
C VAL A 193 -0.50 28.31 16.36
N ASP A 194 -0.68 27.91 17.61
CA ASP A 194 -0.50 28.82 18.74
C ASP A 194 0.99 29.13 18.94
N GLU A 195 1.36 30.40 19.15
CA GLU A 195 2.76 30.80 19.35
C GLU A 195 3.43 30.10 20.55
N LYS A 196 2.64 29.69 21.55
CA LYS A 196 3.11 28.92 22.71
C LYS A 196 3.74 27.58 22.29
N ASP A 197 3.28 27.00 21.18
CA ASP A 197 3.72 25.70 20.68
C ASP A 197 5.06 25.78 19.93
N PHE A 198 5.55 27.00 19.68
CA PHE A 198 6.91 27.23 19.17
C PHE A 198 7.97 27.03 20.25
N LYS A 199 7.59 27.13 21.53
CA LYS A 199 8.54 27.08 22.64
C LYS A 199 9.24 25.72 22.71
N GLY A 200 10.57 25.75 22.70
CA GLY A 200 11.41 24.55 22.82
C GLY A 200 11.70 23.85 21.48
N ARG A 201 11.20 24.38 20.36
CA ARG A 201 11.48 23.90 19.01
C ARG A 201 12.61 24.69 18.36
N LYS A 202 13.32 24.07 17.41
CA LYS A 202 14.28 24.78 16.56
C LYS A 202 13.52 25.69 15.59
N ASP A 203 13.88 26.97 15.53
CA ASP A 203 13.29 27.89 14.57
C ASP A 203 14.05 27.79 13.24
N LEU A 204 13.39 27.26 12.22
CA LEU A 204 13.94 27.07 10.89
C LEU A 204 13.16 27.88 9.83
N ARG A 205 12.35 28.85 10.25
CA ARG A 205 11.53 29.67 9.35
C ARG A 205 12.34 30.51 8.36
N SER A 206 13.63 30.74 8.63
CA SER A 206 14.54 31.42 7.71
C SER A 206 15.03 30.55 6.55
N LEU A 207 14.96 29.22 6.69
CA LEU A 207 15.37 28.29 5.65
C LEU A 207 14.35 28.24 4.51
N ARG A 208 14.81 27.91 3.31
CA ARG A 208 14.01 27.94 2.08
C ARG A 208 13.31 26.61 1.81
N PHE A 209 12.58 26.11 2.79
CA PHE A 209 11.77 24.90 2.63
C PHE A 209 10.78 25.06 1.48
N ILE A 210 10.59 24.00 0.70
CA ILE A 210 9.58 23.91 -0.37
C ILE A 210 8.80 22.61 -0.25
N THR A 211 7.55 22.62 -0.68
CA THR A 211 6.76 21.38 -0.89
C THR A 211 6.62 21.13 -2.40
N ILE A 212 6.67 19.87 -2.82
CA ILE A 212 6.48 19.47 -4.23
C ILE A 212 5.45 18.35 -4.27
N ASP A 213 4.27 18.63 -4.79
CA ASP A 213 3.11 17.74 -4.68
C ASP A 213 2.28 17.67 -5.97
N GLY A 214 1.26 16.80 -5.98
CA GLY A 214 0.26 16.77 -7.05
C GLY A 214 -0.55 18.07 -7.12
N ALA A 215 -0.98 18.48 -8.31
CA ALA A 215 -1.72 19.73 -8.51
C ALA A 215 -3.01 19.81 -7.68
N THR A 216 -3.66 18.69 -7.39
CA THR A 216 -4.89 18.57 -6.61
C THR A 216 -4.67 18.28 -5.12
N ALA A 217 -3.42 18.08 -4.68
CA ALA A 217 -3.10 17.78 -3.28
C ALA A 217 -3.33 19.01 -2.37
N LYS A 218 -3.76 18.74 -1.13
CA LYS A 218 -4.04 19.74 -0.09
C LYS A 218 -3.37 19.42 1.26
N ASP A 219 -3.02 18.17 1.44
CA ASP A 219 -2.39 17.54 2.59
C ASP A 219 -0.88 17.42 2.37
N PHE A 220 -0.15 18.52 2.55
CA PHE A 220 1.31 18.58 2.35
C PHE A 220 2.02 18.02 3.59
N ASP A 221 2.38 16.74 3.56
CA ASP A 221 3.06 16.03 4.65
C ASP A 221 4.53 16.46 4.80
N ASP A 222 5.22 16.75 3.68
CA ASP A 222 6.66 16.91 3.65
C ASP A 222 7.12 18.21 2.98
N ALA A 223 8.21 18.76 3.49
CA ALA A 223 8.93 19.87 2.91
C ALA A 223 10.43 19.59 2.92
N ILE A 224 11.14 19.99 1.86
CA ILE A 224 12.57 19.77 1.72
C ILE A 224 13.35 21.07 1.65
N PHE A 225 14.56 21.07 2.19
CA PHE A 225 15.57 22.09 1.96
C PHE A 225 16.94 21.42 1.90
N ILE A 226 17.79 21.83 0.95
CA ILE A 226 19.12 21.26 0.77
C ILE A 226 20.14 22.38 0.67
N GLU A 227 21.19 22.25 1.45
CA GLU A 227 22.40 23.07 1.36
C GLU A 227 23.56 22.21 0.87
N GLN A 228 24.44 22.79 0.06
CA GLN A 228 25.70 22.14 -0.33
C GLN A 228 26.84 22.77 0.45
N ASN A 229 27.69 21.95 1.05
CA ASN A 229 28.84 22.38 1.83
C ASN A 229 30.11 21.61 1.42
N GLU A 230 31.24 21.89 2.08
CA GLU A 230 32.53 21.24 1.77
C GLU A 230 32.50 19.71 1.96
N ARG A 231 31.57 19.20 2.79
CA ARG A 231 31.43 17.78 3.08
C ARG A 231 30.52 17.08 2.07
N GLY A 232 29.72 17.79 1.29
CA GLY A 232 28.73 17.23 0.37
C GLY A 232 27.39 17.98 0.46
N PHE A 233 26.32 17.27 0.81
CA PHE A 233 24.97 17.82 0.90
C PHE A 233 24.42 17.70 2.32
N LEU A 234 23.81 18.77 2.82
CA LEU A 234 23.03 18.79 4.04
C LEU A 234 21.56 18.84 3.68
N LEU A 235 20.87 17.71 3.83
CA LEU A 235 19.46 17.53 3.52
C LEU A 235 18.62 17.71 4.78
N TYR A 236 17.62 18.59 4.69
CA TYR A 236 16.55 18.72 5.66
C TYR A 236 15.26 18.18 5.05
N VAL A 237 14.67 17.19 5.71
CA VAL A 237 13.31 16.70 5.43
C VAL A 237 12.45 17.05 6.63
N ALA A 238 11.56 18.02 6.48
CA ALA A 238 10.64 18.46 7.51
C ALA A 238 9.26 17.81 7.27
N ILE A 239 8.79 17.04 8.23
CA ILE A 239 7.51 16.33 8.14
C ILE A 239 6.50 16.98 9.09
N ALA A 240 5.26 17.12 8.63
CA ALA A 240 4.12 17.61 9.42
C ALA A 240 4.06 16.95 10.81
N ASP A 241 4.02 17.77 11.86
CA ASP A 241 4.03 17.26 13.24
C ASP A 241 2.64 16.84 13.72
N VAL A 242 2.08 15.82 13.08
CA VAL A 242 0.74 15.28 13.39
C VAL A 242 0.67 14.76 14.82
N SER A 243 1.75 14.16 15.33
CA SER A 243 1.81 13.60 16.68
C SER A 243 1.58 14.65 17.77
N HIS A 244 1.88 15.92 17.51
CA HIS A 244 1.62 17.02 18.43
C HIS A 244 0.11 17.25 18.64
N TYR A 245 -0.68 17.11 17.58
CA TYR A 245 -2.13 17.32 17.60
C TYR A 245 -2.91 16.05 17.95
N VAL A 246 -2.47 14.89 17.44
CA VAL A 246 -3.13 13.60 17.66
C VAL A 246 -2.43 12.83 18.77
N ARG A 247 -2.93 12.95 20.00
CA ARG A 247 -2.33 12.34 21.20
C ARG A 247 -2.81 10.89 21.40
N PRO A 248 -1.95 9.98 21.89
CA PRO A 248 -2.35 8.61 22.19
C PRO A 248 -3.59 8.53 23.08
N GLY A 249 -4.60 7.77 22.66
CA GLY A 249 -5.86 7.58 23.38
C GLY A 249 -6.82 8.78 23.33
N SER A 250 -6.57 9.76 22.46
CA SER A 250 -7.56 10.79 22.10
C SER A 250 -8.64 10.20 21.19
N ALA A 251 -9.77 10.89 21.04
CA ALA A 251 -10.83 10.38 20.17
C ALA A 251 -10.43 10.42 18.69
N ILE A 252 -9.63 11.40 18.28
CA ILE A 252 -9.06 11.45 16.93
C ILE A 252 -8.05 10.30 16.72
N ASP A 253 -7.27 9.93 17.74
CA ASP A 253 -6.33 8.80 17.67
C ASP A 253 -7.04 7.46 17.51
N ASP A 254 -8.12 7.23 18.27
CA ASP A 254 -8.95 6.03 18.16
C ASP A 254 -9.54 5.87 16.74
N ASP A 255 -10.05 6.96 16.15
CA ASP A 255 -10.53 6.96 14.76
C ASP A 255 -9.38 6.74 13.76
N ALA A 256 -8.20 7.34 14.00
CA ALA A 256 -7.06 7.26 13.09
C ALA A 256 -6.47 5.84 13.03
N ILE A 257 -6.39 5.11 14.16
CA ILE A 257 -5.93 3.72 14.17
C ILE A 257 -6.94 2.77 13.53
N GLU A 258 -8.25 3.00 13.71
CA GLU A 258 -9.32 2.22 13.07
C GLU A 258 -9.27 2.35 11.54
N ARG A 259 -9.06 3.58 11.06
CA ARG A 259 -8.88 3.87 9.62
C ARG A 259 -7.56 3.31 9.10
N GLY A 260 -6.48 3.51 9.83
CA GLY A 260 -5.12 3.05 9.53
C GLY A 260 -4.41 3.82 8.41
N THR A 261 -5.13 4.15 7.33
CA THR A 261 -4.63 4.93 6.19
C THR A 261 -5.77 5.73 5.54
N SER A 262 -5.44 6.84 4.88
CA SER A 262 -6.37 7.50 3.94
C SER A 262 -6.63 6.61 2.72
N VAL A 263 -7.80 6.75 2.09
CA VAL A 263 -8.20 6.02 0.87
C VAL A 263 -8.46 7.01 -0.26
N TYR A 264 -7.79 6.84 -1.40
CA TYR A 264 -7.81 7.79 -2.51
C TYR A 264 -8.61 7.26 -3.70
N PHE A 265 -9.81 7.81 -3.89
CA PHE A 265 -10.62 7.57 -5.08
C PHE A 265 -10.43 8.70 -6.10
N PRO A 266 -10.79 8.49 -7.37
CA PRO A 266 -10.82 9.57 -8.35
C PRO A 266 -11.69 10.74 -7.87
N ASN A 267 -11.10 11.92 -7.73
CA ASN A 267 -11.73 13.16 -7.25
C ASN A 267 -12.33 13.11 -5.82
N PHE A 268 -12.05 12.07 -5.02
CA PHE A 268 -12.61 11.94 -3.68
C PHE A 268 -11.66 11.20 -2.74
N VAL A 269 -11.51 11.67 -1.51
CA VAL A 269 -10.62 11.08 -0.51
C VAL A 269 -11.41 10.79 0.75
N ILE A 270 -11.19 9.60 1.34
CA ILE A 270 -11.58 9.31 2.71
C ILE A 270 -10.33 9.52 3.57
N PRO A 271 -10.23 10.64 4.30
CA PRO A 271 -9.01 10.94 5.03
C PRO A 271 -8.91 10.12 6.31
N MET A 272 -7.67 9.81 6.72
CA MET A 272 -7.39 9.22 8.02
C MET A 272 -7.72 10.17 9.17
N LEU A 273 -7.49 11.48 8.96
CA LEU A 273 -7.67 12.53 9.96
C LEU A 273 -8.75 13.54 9.53
N PRO A 274 -9.42 14.22 10.47
CA PRO A 274 -10.33 15.32 10.15
C PRO A 274 -9.65 16.42 9.30
N GLU A 275 -10.40 17.04 8.38
CA GLU A 275 -9.86 18.02 7.42
C GLU A 275 -9.14 19.21 8.07
N ILE A 276 -9.60 19.66 9.25
CA ILE A 276 -8.94 20.73 10.01
C ILE A 276 -7.50 20.37 10.41
N LEU A 277 -7.19 19.08 10.56
CA LEU A 277 -5.83 18.61 10.78
C LEU A 277 -5.12 18.37 9.45
N SER A 278 -5.70 17.58 8.54
CA SER A 278 -5.00 17.14 7.33
C SER A 278 -4.72 18.26 6.33
N ASN A 279 -5.67 19.18 6.10
CA ASN A 279 -5.55 20.22 5.07
C ASN A 279 -5.05 21.57 5.62
N GLU A 280 -5.25 21.81 6.92
CA GLU A 280 -5.00 23.12 7.54
C GLU A 280 -3.81 23.07 8.51
N LEU A 281 -4.00 22.51 9.72
CA LEU A 281 -3.03 22.60 10.82
C LEU A 281 -1.74 21.83 10.57
N CYS A 282 -1.83 20.58 10.09
CA CYS A 282 -0.67 19.73 9.85
C CYS A 282 -0.06 19.99 8.48
N SER A 283 -0.88 20.35 7.47
CA SER A 283 -0.40 20.64 6.12
C SER A 283 0.64 21.76 6.14
N LEU A 284 1.79 21.52 5.51
CA LEU A 284 2.93 22.44 5.42
C LEU A 284 2.70 23.59 4.41
N ASN A 285 1.57 24.28 4.57
CA ASN A 285 1.10 25.34 3.68
C ASN A 285 2.14 26.47 3.51
N PRO A 286 2.26 27.05 2.30
CA PRO A 286 3.27 28.06 2.00
C PRO A 286 3.01 29.36 2.76
N HIS A 287 4.09 30.01 3.18
CA HIS A 287 4.14 31.32 3.85
C HIS A 287 3.43 31.41 5.20
N ILE A 288 3.18 30.27 5.84
CA ILE A 288 2.60 30.23 7.19
C ILE A 288 3.45 29.31 8.08
N PRO A 289 3.79 29.74 9.32
CA PRO A 289 4.50 28.89 10.26
C PRO A 289 3.76 27.56 10.54
N ARG A 290 4.50 26.46 10.54
CA ARG A 290 4.01 25.10 10.80
C ARG A 290 4.96 24.32 11.69
N LEU A 291 4.38 23.46 12.53
CA LEU A 291 5.14 22.55 13.38
C LEU A 291 5.60 21.36 12.55
N ALA A 292 6.89 21.04 12.64
CA ALA A 292 7.48 19.92 11.92
C ALA A 292 8.35 19.05 12.84
N LEU A 293 8.45 17.78 12.50
CA LEU A 293 9.49 16.88 12.96
C LEU A 293 10.51 16.74 11.82
N VAL A 294 11.75 17.16 12.07
CA VAL A 294 12.79 17.28 11.04
C VAL A 294 13.77 16.14 11.14
N ALA A 295 14.09 15.54 10.00
CA ALA A 295 15.26 14.70 9.79
C ALA A 295 16.34 15.53 9.06
N GLU A 296 17.44 15.83 9.75
CA GLU A 296 18.62 16.50 9.20
C GLU A 296 19.68 15.44 8.89
N MET A 297 20.17 15.40 7.66
CA MET A 297 21.07 14.36 7.17
C MET A 297 22.25 15.00 6.42
N GLN A 298 23.46 14.86 6.98
CA GLN A 298 24.69 15.19 6.25
C GLN A 298 25.10 14.00 5.39
N MET A 299 25.26 14.25 4.11
CA MET A 299 25.71 13.28 3.11
C MET A 299 27.00 13.76 2.45
N ASP A 300 27.83 12.81 2.01
CA ASP A 300 28.95 13.13 1.14
C ASP A 300 28.54 13.30 -0.33
N PHE A 301 29.49 13.67 -1.19
CA PHE A 301 29.27 13.82 -2.64
C PHE A 301 28.87 12.52 -3.35
N THR A 302 28.98 11.36 -2.70
CA THR A 302 28.56 10.07 -3.24
C THR A 302 27.16 9.67 -2.78
N GLY A 303 26.51 10.49 -1.94
CA GLY A 303 25.22 10.20 -1.32
C GLY A 303 25.33 9.24 -0.13
N GLN A 304 26.54 9.04 0.43
CA GLN A 304 26.70 8.28 1.65
C GLN A 304 26.33 9.17 2.85
N MET A 305 25.38 8.70 3.65
CA MET A 305 24.96 9.36 4.88
C MET A 305 26.07 9.26 5.93
N LEU A 306 26.52 10.41 6.42
CA LEU A 306 27.61 10.57 7.38
C LEU A 306 27.07 10.78 8.79
N GLU A 307 26.12 11.71 8.94
CA GLU A 307 25.54 12.14 10.22
C GLU A 307 24.04 12.37 10.04
N THR A 308 23.30 12.14 11.12
CA THR A 308 21.85 12.34 11.19
C THR A 308 21.47 12.97 12.51
N ASP A 309 20.54 13.90 12.49
CA ASP A 309 19.90 14.46 13.68
C ASP A 309 18.39 14.57 13.49
N PHE A 310 17.64 14.49 14.59
CA PHE A 310 16.19 14.51 14.59
C PHE A 310 15.67 15.41 15.70
N TYR A 311 14.78 16.35 15.37
CA TYR A 311 14.29 17.31 16.34
C TYR A 311 12.97 17.96 15.92
N GLU A 312 12.26 18.49 16.91
CA GLU A 312 11.07 19.31 16.69
C GLU A 312 11.47 20.71 16.22
N ALA A 313 10.80 21.20 15.17
CA ALA A 313 11.06 22.51 14.58
C ALA A 313 9.76 23.28 14.29
N VAL A 314 9.93 24.58 14.05
CA VAL A 314 8.95 25.43 13.36
C VAL A 314 9.55 25.82 12.02
N ILE A 315 8.82 25.54 10.94
CA ILE A 315 9.22 25.89 9.57
C ILE A 315 8.20 26.86 8.96
N GLU A 316 8.56 27.48 7.84
CA GLU A 316 7.63 28.22 6.99
C GLU A 316 8.02 27.96 5.54
N SER A 317 7.23 27.14 4.84
CA SER A 317 7.47 26.82 3.42
C SER A 317 7.46 28.09 2.57
N LYS A 318 8.43 28.24 1.67
CA LYS A 318 8.61 29.41 0.80
C LYS A 318 7.93 29.26 -0.55
N SER A 319 7.51 28.05 -0.90
CA SER A 319 6.69 27.81 -2.08
C SER A 319 6.01 26.44 -2.04
N ARG A 320 4.79 26.40 -2.59
CA ARG A 320 4.10 25.16 -2.96
C ARG A 320 4.27 24.96 -4.46
N VAL A 321 5.04 23.94 -4.83
CA VAL A 321 5.40 23.61 -6.21
C VAL A 321 4.64 22.35 -6.63
N THR A 322 4.21 22.27 -7.89
CA THR A 322 3.67 21.02 -8.44
C THR A 322 4.78 20.17 -9.09
N TYR A 323 4.56 18.87 -9.22
CA TYR A 323 5.51 18.01 -9.96
C TYR A 323 5.79 18.50 -11.39
N GLY A 324 4.77 19.00 -12.11
CA GLY A 324 4.94 19.57 -13.44
C GLY A 324 5.79 20.84 -13.44
N GLU A 325 5.50 21.79 -12.55
CA GLU A 325 6.30 23.02 -12.41
C GLU A 325 7.76 22.72 -11.99
N ALA A 326 7.96 21.75 -11.09
CA ALA A 326 9.31 21.33 -10.69
C ALA A 326 10.07 20.70 -11.86
N GLN A 327 9.40 19.88 -12.67
CA GLN A 327 10.00 19.29 -13.88
C GLN A 327 10.42 20.38 -14.88
N GLU A 328 9.56 21.37 -15.15
CA GLU A 328 9.90 22.49 -16.03
C GLU A 328 11.18 23.22 -15.58
N ILE A 329 11.32 23.46 -14.27
CA ILE A 329 12.51 24.12 -13.69
C ILE A 329 13.77 23.25 -13.84
N ILE A 330 13.63 21.93 -13.63
CA ILE A 330 14.72 20.95 -13.79
C ILE A 330 15.18 20.90 -15.24
N ASP A 331 14.26 21.01 -16.20
CA ASP A 331 14.54 21.02 -17.64
C ASP A 331 15.13 22.35 -18.13
N GLY A 332 15.31 23.33 -17.24
CA GLY A 332 15.94 24.62 -17.53
C GLY A 332 14.95 25.73 -17.92
N ASN A 333 13.64 25.46 -17.89
CA ASN A 333 12.63 26.49 -18.12
C ASN A 333 12.47 27.39 -16.89
N THR A 334 12.00 28.62 -17.12
CA THR A 334 11.70 29.56 -16.04
C THR A 334 10.22 29.50 -15.71
N VAL A 335 9.90 29.15 -14.46
CA VAL A 335 8.55 29.27 -13.90
C VAL A 335 8.54 30.50 -13.00
N GLU A 336 7.98 31.61 -13.47
CA GLU A 336 8.13 32.93 -12.83
C GLU A 336 7.69 32.93 -11.36
N LYS A 337 6.61 32.21 -11.04
CA LYS A 337 6.09 32.02 -9.67
C LYS A 337 7.10 31.42 -8.69
N HIS A 338 8.03 30.59 -9.19
CA HIS A 338 8.98 29.80 -8.39
C HIS A 338 10.44 30.22 -8.62
N LYS A 339 10.66 31.33 -9.34
CA LYS A 339 12.00 31.83 -9.70
C LYS A 339 12.91 31.99 -8.49
N HIS A 340 12.35 32.42 -7.34
CA HIS A 340 13.12 32.61 -6.12
C HIS A 340 13.67 31.28 -5.58
N VAL A 341 12.99 30.14 -5.76
CA VAL A 341 13.39 28.81 -5.24
C VAL A 341 13.93 27.87 -6.33
N ALA A 342 14.09 28.34 -7.56
CA ALA A 342 14.50 27.50 -8.69
C ALA A 342 15.85 26.80 -8.46
N GLU A 343 16.80 27.48 -7.82
CA GLU A 343 18.12 26.90 -7.51
C GLU A 343 18.04 25.83 -6.42
N ASP A 344 17.12 25.98 -5.47
CA ASP A 344 16.89 24.97 -4.42
C ASP A 344 16.33 23.67 -5.03
N ILE A 345 15.43 23.79 -6.03
CA ILE A 345 14.88 22.65 -6.79
C ILE A 345 15.97 21.96 -7.61
N LYS A 346 16.83 22.71 -8.30
CA LYS A 346 17.94 22.14 -9.08
C LYS A 346 18.93 21.39 -8.19
N ARG A 347 19.27 21.95 -7.02
CA ARG A 347 20.12 21.27 -6.04
C ARG A 347 19.49 19.98 -5.53
N ALA A 348 18.17 19.97 -5.30
CA ALA A 348 17.45 18.76 -4.95
C ALA A 348 17.48 17.71 -6.06
N ALA A 349 17.37 18.13 -7.32
CA ALA A 349 17.49 17.26 -8.49
C ALA A 349 18.89 16.62 -8.58
N ASP A 350 19.95 17.37 -8.28
CA ASP A 350 21.31 16.85 -8.32
C ASP A 350 21.56 15.80 -7.22
N LEU A 351 21.10 16.05 -5.99
CA LEU A 351 21.17 15.05 -4.93
C LEU A 351 20.34 13.80 -5.27
N ALA A 352 19.13 13.97 -5.83
CA ALA A 352 18.29 12.84 -6.25
C ALA A 352 18.98 11.95 -7.29
N LYS A 353 19.64 12.53 -8.30
CA LYS A 353 20.41 11.74 -9.30
C LYS A 353 21.49 10.89 -8.63
N ILE A 354 22.20 11.47 -7.65
CA ILE A 354 23.26 10.78 -6.90
C ILE A 354 22.67 9.61 -6.09
N LEU A 355 21.58 9.86 -5.35
CA LEU A 355 20.91 8.85 -4.53
C LEU A 355 20.32 7.71 -5.37
N MET A 356 19.64 8.02 -6.48
CA MET A 356 19.14 7.02 -7.43
C MET A 356 20.28 6.13 -7.95
N ALA A 357 21.38 6.73 -8.43
CA ALA A 357 22.51 5.99 -8.97
C ALA A 357 23.16 5.08 -7.91
N LYS A 358 23.22 5.51 -6.66
CA LYS A 358 23.68 4.71 -5.51
C LYS A 358 22.71 3.55 -5.25
N ARG A 359 21.41 3.83 -5.15
CA ARG A 359 20.35 2.86 -4.85
C ARG A 359 20.30 1.72 -5.88
N PHE A 360 20.43 2.02 -7.17
CA PHE A 360 20.50 0.99 -8.21
C PHE A 360 21.78 0.15 -8.15
N ARG A 361 22.92 0.76 -7.85
CA ARG A 361 24.20 0.03 -7.65
C ARG A 361 24.16 -0.91 -6.43
N GLU A 362 23.36 -0.55 -5.43
CA GLU A 362 23.11 -1.34 -4.23
C GLU A 362 22.09 -2.46 -4.44
N GLY A 363 21.34 -2.42 -5.55
CA GLY A 363 20.46 -3.51 -6.00
C GLY A 363 18.97 -3.28 -5.78
N SER A 364 18.52 -2.03 -5.62
CA SER A 364 17.10 -1.71 -5.69
C SER A 364 16.56 -2.07 -7.07
N LEU A 365 15.35 -2.62 -7.09
CA LEU A 365 14.65 -2.92 -8.34
C LEU A 365 13.91 -1.65 -8.80
N ASP A 366 14.07 -1.26 -10.08
CA ASP A 366 13.16 -0.30 -10.72
C ASP A 366 12.09 -1.08 -11.48
N LEU A 367 10.98 -1.35 -10.81
CA LEU A 367 9.83 -1.98 -11.44
C LEU A 367 8.83 -0.87 -11.74
N GLU A 368 8.82 -0.40 -12.99
CA GLU A 368 7.82 0.55 -13.42
C GLU A 368 6.46 -0.15 -13.57
N ILE A 369 5.51 0.27 -12.74
CA ILE A 369 4.10 -0.07 -12.91
C ILE A 369 3.45 1.15 -13.57
N PRO A 370 2.89 1.02 -14.78
CA PRO A 370 2.12 2.11 -15.37
C PRO A 370 0.90 2.38 -14.49
N GLU A 371 0.80 3.61 -13.97
CA GLU A 371 -0.39 4.06 -13.27
C GLU A 371 -1.38 4.69 -14.26
N THR A 372 -2.68 4.56 -13.97
CA THR A 372 -3.74 5.12 -14.81
C THR A 372 -4.48 6.23 -14.09
N GLN A 373 -4.61 7.38 -14.74
CA GLN A 373 -5.44 8.48 -14.29
C GLN A 373 -6.82 8.40 -14.97
N LEU A 374 -7.86 8.40 -14.14
CA LEU A 374 -9.24 8.44 -14.60
C LEU A 374 -9.72 9.87 -14.67
N MET A 375 -10.09 10.32 -15.86
CA MET A 375 -10.74 11.61 -16.07
C MET A 375 -12.25 11.38 -15.92
N ILE A 376 -12.87 12.05 -14.94
CA ILE A 376 -14.28 11.86 -14.58
C ILE A 376 -14.99 13.20 -14.61
N ASP A 377 -16.19 13.24 -15.19
CA ASP A 377 -17.04 14.42 -15.20
C ASP A 377 -17.82 14.61 -13.88
N SER A 378 -18.62 15.68 -13.79
CA SER A 378 -19.44 15.99 -12.62
C SER A 378 -20.56 14.97 -12.35
N ALA A 379 -20.95 14.17 -13.33
CA ALA A 379 -21.93 13.10 -13.19
C ALA A 379 -21.29 11.76 -12.76
N GLY A 380 -19.97 11.75 -12.50
CA GLY A 380 -19.25 10.54 -12.11
C GLY A 380 -18.95 9.60 -13.28
N VAL A 381 -19.17 10.04 -14.52
CA VAL A 381 -18.92 9.25 -15.74
C VAL A 381 -17.46 9.40 -16.15
N PRO A 382 -16.74 8.30 -16.41
CA PRO A 382 -15.37 8.35 -16.91
C PRO A 382 -15.35 8.83 -18.36
N ILE A 383 -14.78 10.01 -18.60
CA ILE A 383 -14.62 10.60 -19.92
C ILE A 383 -13.41 10.02 -20.65
N ASP A 384 -12.32 9.77 -19.91
CA ASP A 384 -11.06 9.27 -20.46
C ASP A 384 -10.25 8.46 -19.43
N VAL A 385 -9.38 7.58 -19.93
CA VAL A 385 -8.43 6.80 -19.13
C VAL A 385 -7.05 6.99 -19.73
N ILE A 386 -6.23 7.79 -19.05
CA ILE A 386 -4.89 8.15 -19.53
C ILE A 386 -3.82 7.51 -18.66
N ARG A 387 -2.66 7.24 -19.25
CA ARG A 387 -1.49 6.82 -18.50
C ARG A 387 -0.93 8.00 -17.72
N SER A 388 -0.67 7.81 -16.44
CA SER A 388 0.01 8.79 -15.61
C SER A 388 1.49 8.81 -15.97
N GLU A 389 2.03 10.01 -16.24
CA GLU A 389 3.46 10.17 -16.50
C GLU A 389 4.25 10.26 -15.19
N ARG A 390 5.22 9.37 -15.02
CA ARG A 390 6.16 9.42 -13.89
C ARG A 390 7.36 10.32 -14.23
N LEU A 391 7.19 11.62 -14.04
CA LEU A 391 8.24 12.64 -14.20
C LEU A 391 9.43 12.42 -13.25
N PHE A 392 10.60 12.97 -13.58
CA PHE A 392 11.78 12.92 -12.71
C PHE A 392 11.54 13.67 -11.38
N ALA A 393 10.73 14.73 -11.39
CA ALA A 393 10.31 15.42 -10.17
C ALA A 393 9.64 14.49 -9.13
N HIS A 394 8.90 13.46 -9.56
CA HIS A 394 8.34 12.45 -8.65
C HIS A 394 9.45 11.63 -8.00
N ARG A 395 10.43 11.19 -8.80
CA ARG A 395 11.59 10.41 -8.33
C ARG A 395 12.47 11.24 -7.38
N LEU A 396 12.57 12.55 -7.60
CA LEU A 396 13.30 13.48 -6.73
C LEU A 396 12.76 13.45 -5.30
N ILE A 397 11.44 13.67 -5.13
CA ILE A 397 10.83 13.63 -3.80
C ILE A 397 10.91 12.23 -3.20
N GLU A 398 10.69 11.18 -4.01
CA GLU A 398 10.85 9.79 -3.58
C GLU A 398 12.23 9.56 -2.92
N GLU A 399 13.34 9.96 -3.54
CA GLU A 399 14.67 9.78 -2.95
C GLU A 399 14.87 10.54 -1.64
N MET A 400 14.34 11.75 -1.52
CA MET A 400 14.42 12.52 -0.26
C MET A 400 13.66 11.81 0.86
N MET A 401 12.46 11.31 0.56
CA MET A 401 11.64 10.58 1.53
C MET A 401 12.26 9.23 1.90
N LEU A 402 12.82 8.50 0.92
CA LEU A 402 13.55 7.25 1.16
C LEU A 402 14.74 7.49 2.09
N ALA A 403 15.51 8.56 1.88
CA ALA A 403 16.64 8.90 2.74
C ALA A 403 16.20 9.15 4.20
N ALA A 404 15.14 9.95 4.40
CA ALA A 404 14.60 10.20 5.74
C ALA A 404 14.07 8.93 6.42
N ASN A 405 13.31 8.11 5.68
CA ASN A 405 12.79 6.82 6.15
C ASN A 405 13.91 5.86 6.60
N VAL A 406 14.99 5.76 5.82
CA VAL A 406 16.17 4.94 6.18
C VAL A 406 16.90 5.52 7.39
N ALA A 407 17.06 6.85 7.45
CA ALA A 407 17.71 7.52 8.58
C ALA A 407 16.97 7.25 9.90
N VAL A 408 15.64 7.40 9.90
CA VAL A 408 14.81 7.13 11.08
C VAL A 408 14.83 5.65 11.47
N ALA A 409 14.75 4.73 10.50
CA ALA A 409 14.83 3.30 10.78
C ALA A 409 16.17 2.92 11.44
N LYS A 410 17.29 3.47 10.95
CA LYS A 410 18.62 3.25 11.54
C LYS A 410 18.74 3.88 12.92
N PHE A 411 18.18 5.06 13.13
CA PHE A 411 18.17 5.73 14.43
C PHE A 411 17.47 4.89 15.50
N LEU A 412 16.24 4.44 15.22
CA LEU A 412 15.46 3.62 16.16
C LEU A 412 16.14 2.27 16.41
N SER A 413 16.61 1.59 15.35
CA SER A 413 17.30 0.32 15.50
C SER A 413 18.64 0.45 16.24
N GLY A 414 19.41 1.50 15.99
CA GLY A 414 20.72 1.73 16.63
C GLY A 414 20.60 2.06 18.12
N GLN A 415 19.43 2.50 18.57
CA GLN A 415 19.09 2.71 19.97
C GLN A 415 18.36 1.51 20.60
N GLU A 416 18.22 0.39 19.87
CA GLU A 416 17.50 -0.81 20.31
C GLU A 416 16.05 -0.54 20.71
N ILE A 417 15.40 0.43 20.04
CA ILE A 417 14.01 0.80 20.30
C ILE A 417 13.09 -0.10 19.48
N PRO A 418 12.13 -0.80 20.12
CA PRO A 418 11.08 -1.51 19.40
C PRO A 418 10.32 -0.53 18.50
N ALA A 419 10.25 -0.84 17.21
CA ALA A 419 9.65 0.02 16.20
C ALA A 419 8.85 -0.79 15.18
N ILE A 420 7.95 -0.12 14.48
CA ILE A 420 7.28 -0.68 13.31
C ILE A 420 8.13 -0.41 12.07
N TYR A 421 8.45 -1.47 11.32
CA TYR A 421 9.21 -1.43 10.09
C TYR A 421 8.30 -1.69 8.89
N ARG A 422 8.66 -1.12 7.75
CA ARG A 422 8.05 -1.47 6.46
C ARG A 422 8.94 -2.53 5.81
N ILE A 423 8.53 -3.78 5.93
CA ILE A 423 9.31 -4.92 5.44
C ILE A 423 8.80 -5.39 4.08
N HIS A 424 9.71 -5.92 3.30
CA HIS A 424 9.41 -6.62 2.05
C HIS A 424 10.33 -7.83 1.98
N GLU A 425 9.76 -9.01 2.25
CA GLU A 425 10.49 -10.26 2.35
C GLU A 425 11.12 -10.65 1.01
N SER A 426 12.12 -11.53 1.07
CA SER A 426 12.63 -12.12 -0.17
C SER A 426 11.52 -12.93 -0.86
N PRO A 427 11.48 -12.92 -2.20
CA PRO A 427 10.59 -13.77 -2.99
C PRO A 427 10.65 -15.25 -2.61
N ASN A 428 9.55 -15.96 -2.80
CA ASN A 428 9.52 -17.42 -2.64
C ASN A 428 10.51 -18.07 -3.63
N PRO A 429 11.39 -18.99 -3.17
CA PRO A 429 12.29 -19.76 -4.04
C PRO A 429 11.64 -20.40 -5.27
N ASP A 430 10.41 -20.91 -5.16
CA ASP A 430 9.68 -21.53 -6.28
C ASP A 430 9.33 -20.49 -7.35
N ALA A 431 8.92 -19.29 -6.93
CA ALA A 431 8.63 -18.19 -7.84
C ALA A 431 9.89 -17.69 -8.54
N ILE A 432 11.03 -17.69 -7.86
CA ILE A 432 12.34 -17.36 -8.43
C ILE A 432 12.82 -18.42 -9.41
N ALA A 433 12.65 -19.71 -9.09
CA ALA A 433 13.00 -20.80 -10.00
C ALA A 433 12.18 -20.73 -11.30
N LEU A 434 10.90 -20.38 -11.18
CA LEU A 434 10.02 -20.14 -12.32
C LEU A 434 10.48 -18.94 -13.15
N LEU A 435 10.78 -17.80 -12.51
CA LEU A 435 11.33 -16.61 -13.18
C LEU A 435 12.65 -16.89 -13.90
N GLU A 436 13.54 -17.67 -13.30
CA GLU A 436 14.80 -18.07 -13.92
C GLU A 436 14.58 -18.94 -15.17
N LYS A 437 13.59 -19.85 -15.15
CA LYS A 437 13.18 -20.63 -16.32
C LYS A 437 12.77 -19.71 -17.48
N TYR A 438 11.98 -18.67 -17.21
CA TYR A 438 11.57 -17.70 -18.22
C TYR A 438 12.73 -16.88 -18.77
N LEU A 439 13.61 -16.39 -17.89
CA LEU A 439 14.81 -15.66 -18.31
C LEU A 439 15.66 -16.47 -19.29
N ARG A 440 15.83 -17.77 -19.04
CA ARG A 440 16.55 -18.68 -19.96
C ARG A 440 15.83 -18.83 -21.31
N ASN A 441 14.50 -18.92 -21.29
CA ASN A 441 13.71 -19.01 -22.52
C ASN A 441 13.83 -17.74 -23.39
N PHE A 442 14.00 -16.57 -22.77
CA PHE A 442 14.28 -15.31 -23.47
C PHE A 442 15.75 -15.13 -23.89
N GLY A 443 16.59 -16.17 -23.74
CA GLY A 443 18.01 -16.13 -24.08
C GLY A 443 18.91 -15.52 -22.99
N GLY A 444 18.37 -15.23 -21.81
CA GLY A 444 19.13 -14.74 -20.65
C GLY A 444 19.94 -15.84 -20.00
N ASN A 445 21.19 -15.55 -19.63
CA ASN A 445 22.11 -16.52 -19.00
C ASN A 445 22.27 -16.31 -17.49
N ILE A 446 21.46 -15.45 -16.88
CA ILE A 446 21.57 -15.09 -15.46
C ILE A 446 20.93 -16.19 -14.60
N LYS A 447 21.74 -16.77 -13.71
CA LYS A 447 21.26 -17.64 -12.64
C LYS A 447 20.85 -16.82 -11.42
N LEU A 448 19.64 -17.05 -10.91
CA LEU A 448 19.05 -16.33 -9.79
C LEU A 448 19.21 -17.08 -8.45
N ASP A 449 19.54 -18.37 -8.49
CA ASP A 449 19.72 -19.27 -7.35
C ASP A 449 20.95 -19.01 -6.44
N GLN A 450 21.87 -18.13 -6.85
CA GLN A 450 23.10 -17.81 -6.10
C GLN A 450 23.02 -16.43 -5.45
N GLY A 451 23.49 -16.32 -4.19
CA GLY A 451 23.35 -15.13 -3.32
C GLY A 451 23.50 -13.74 -3.97
N LYS A 452 22.88 -12.74 -3.32
CA LYS A 452 22.60 -11.37 -3.83
C LYS A 452 21.55 -11.35 -4.96
N LEU A 453 20.43 -12.04 -4.73
CA LEU A 453 19.30 -12.14 -5.66
C LEU A 453 18.84 -10.78 -6.21
N GLN A 454 18.74 -9.76 -5.36
CA GLN A 454 18.32 -8.40 -5.75
C GLN A 454 19.20 -7.82 -6.87
N LYS A 455 20.53 -7.90 -6.72
CA LYS A 455 21.49 -7.39 -7.71
C LYS A 455 21.43 -8.16 -9.02
N ARG A 456 21.19 -9.47 -8.95
CA ARG A 456 21.06 -10.33 -10.14
C ARG A 456 19.77 -10.05 -10.88
N LEU A 457 18.65 -9.86 -10.17
CA LEU A 457 17.39 -9.42 -10.74
C LEU A 457 17.52 -8.05 -11.40
N THR A 458 18.12 -7.07 -10.71
CA THR A 458 18.37 -5.73 -11.26
C THR A 458 19.16 -5.83 -12.57
N ARG A 459 20.23 -6.64 -12.60
CA ARG A 459 21.03 -6.86 -13.81
C ARG A 459 20.24 -7.55 -14.92
N ALA A 460 19.35 -8.49 -14.57
CA ALA A 460 18.48 -9.14 -15.54
C ALA A 460 17.51 -8.13 -16.16
N LEU A 461 16.85 -7.30 -15.34
CA LEU A 461 15.96 -6.25 -15.84
C LEU A 461 16.70 -5.28 -16.78
N GLN A 462 17.93 -4.88 -16.43
CA GLN A 462 18.77 -4.02 -17.28
C GLN A 462 19.20 -4.70 -18.59
N GLU A 463 19.47 -6.02 -18.59
CA GLU A 463 19.84 -6.75 -19.81
C GLU A 463 18.68 -6.81 -20.83
N PHE A 464 17.45 -6.78 -20.36
CA PHE A 464 16.25 -6.80 -21.20
C PHE A 464 15.68 -5.42 -21.49
N GLU A 465 16.23 -4.35 -20.91
CA GLU A 465 15.78 -2.98 -21.14
C GLU A 465 15.79 -2.63 -22.64
N GLY A 466 14.69 -2.05 -23.12
CA GLY A 466 14.48 -1.73 -24.55
C GLY A 466 14.12 -2.91 -25.46
N LYS A 467 14.06 -4.16 -24.95
CA LYS A 467 13.64 -5.34 -25.73
C LYS A 467 12.14 -5.62 -25.58
N PRO A 468 11.49 -6.31 -26.54
CA PRO A 468 10.09 -6.72 -26.43
C PRO A 468 9.78 -7.52 -25.16
N GLU A 469 10.72 -8.35 -24.70
CA GLU A 469 10.57 -9.23 -23.54
C GLU A 469 10.64 -8.48 -22.21
N ALA A 470 11.12 -7.22 -22.18
CA ALA A 470 11.28 -6.42 -20.96
C ALA A 470 9.99 -6.32 -20.16
N GLN A 471 8.88 -6.12 -20.85
CA GLN A 471 7.57 -5.94 -20.24
C GLN A 471 7.10 -7.24 -19.56
N VAL A 472 7.26 -8.37 -20.26
CA VAL A 472 6.93 -9.69 -19.72
C VAL A 472 7.79 -9.97 -18.49
N LEU A 473 9.08 -9.66 -18.57
CA LEU A 473 10.01 -9.85 -17.46
C LEU A 473 9.65 -8.97 -16.24
N ASN A 474 9.28 -7.71 -16.44
CA ASN A 474 8.82 -6.82 -15.36
C ASN A 474 7.58 -7.40 -14.66
N ILE A 475 6.60 -7.87 -15.44
CA ILE A 475 5.37 -8.47 -14.91
C ILE A 475 5.67 -9.75 -14.13
N LEU A 476 6.48 -10.65 -14.69
CA LEU A 476 6.85 -11.90 -14.02
C LEU A 476 7.66 -11.64 -12.75
N THR A 477 8.55 -10.65 -12.79
CA THR A 477 9.33 -10.23 -11.61
C THR A 477 8.38 -9.72 -10.53
N LEU A 478 7.48 -8.79 -10.84
CA LEU A 478 6.47 -8.29 -9.91
C LEU A 478 5.61 -9.40 -9.30
N ARG A 479 5.17 -10.37 -10.11
CA ARG A 479 4.38 -11.53 -9.64
C ARG A 479 5.16 -12.49 -8.74
N SER A 480 6.48 -12.52 -8.89
CA SER A 480 7.35 -13.35 -8.04
C SER A 480 7.66 -12.68 -6.69
N MET A 481 7.46 -11.37 -6.56
CA MET A 481 7.73 -10.63 -5.32
C MET A 481 6.66 -10.90 -4.25
N SER A 482 7.09 -10.86 -2.99
CA SER A 482 6.19 -10.85 -1.84
C SER A 482 5.46 -9.51 -1.71
N GLN A 483 4.35 -9.45 -0.97
CA GLN A 483 3.74 -8.16 -0.63
C GLN A 483 4.49 -7.51 0.53
N ALA A 484 4.70 -6.20 0.46
CA ALA A 484 5.24 -5.45 1.58
C ALA A 484 4.19 -5.33 2.70
N LYS A 485 4.64 -5.35 3.96
CA LYS A 485 3.78 -5.30 5.16
C LYS A 485 4.46 -4.54 6.29
N TYR A 486 3.68 -4.14 7.28
CA TYR A 486 4.20 -3.59 8.53
C TYR A 486 4.51 -4.70 9.53
N SER A 487 5.66 -4.64 10.19
CA SER A 487 6.07 -5.62 11.20
C SER A 487 6.95 -4.99 12.27
N ALA A 488 6.90 -5.50 13.50
CA ALA A 488 7.85 -5.14 14.54
C ALA A 488 9.25 -5.75 14.30
N ASN A 489 9.31 -6.87 13.56
CA ASN A 489 10.57 -7.52 13.23
C ASN A 489 11.14 -6.94 11.93
N ASN A 490 12.38 -6.44 11.99
CA ASN A 490 13.05 -5.92 10.80
C ASN A 490 13.64 -7.06 9.96
N LEU A 491 13.02 -7.32 8.81
CA LEU A 491 13.51 -8.28 7.80
C LEU A 491 14.12 -7.60 6.56
N GLY A 492 14.28 -6.27 6.62
CA GLY A 492 14.67 -5.44 5.48
C GLY A 492 13.56 -5.29 4.43
N HIS A 493 13.89 -4.54 3.38
CA HIS A 493 13.00 -4.25 2.27
C HIS A 493 13.61 -4.67 0.94
N PHE A 494 13.33 -5.91 0.51
CA PHE A 494 13.95 -6.54 -0.65
C PHE A 494 13.84 -5.71 -1.94
N GLY A 495 12.68 -5.13 -2.24
CA GLY A 495 12.46 -4.40 -3.50
C GLY A 495 13.23 -3.08 -3.57
N LEU A 496 13.49 -2.46 -2.42
CA LEU A 496 14.22 -1.19 -2.31
C LEU A 496 15.72 -1.42 -2.04
N GLY A 497 16.12 -2.65 -1.71
CA GLY A 497 17.50 -2.98 -1.35
C GLY A 497 17.96 -2.41 0.01
N PHE A 498 17.04 -2.07 0.91
CA PHE A 498 17.38 -1.51 2.23
C PHE A 498 17.34 -2.55 3.34
N GLU A 499 18.34 -2.51 4.22
CA GLU A 499 18.38 -3.35 5.44
C GLU A 499 17.48 -2.78 6.55
N PHE A 500 17.36 -1.45 6.63
CA PHE A 500 16.52 -0.75 7.60
C PHE A 500 15.59 0.19 6.85
N TYR A 501 14.28 0.00 6.99
CA TYR A 501 13.28 0.85 6.35
C TYR A 501 11.99 0.92 7.18
N THR A 502 11.52 2.13 7.43
CA THR A 502 10.22 2.40 8.06
C THR A 502 9.57 3.59 7.36
N HIS A 503 8.24 3.70 7.43
CA HIS A 503 7.54 4.88 6.94
C HIS A 503 7.50 5.94 8.04
N PHE A 504 8.00 7.13 7.73
CA PHE A 504 8.07 8.30 8.61
C PHE A 504 7.45 9.56 7.99
N THR A 505 7.41 9.62 6.66
CA THR A 505 7.22 10.85 5.89
C THR A 505 5.79 11.19 5.51
N SER A 506 4.78 10.45 5.98
CA SER A 506 3.37 10.76 5.67
C SER A 506 2.38 10.51 6.82
N PRO A 507 2.61 11.10 8.01
CA PRO A 507 1.76 10.89 9.18
C PRO A 507 0.35 11.47 9.06
N ILE A 508 0.06 12.36 8.09
CA ILE A 508 -1.31 12.85 7.86
C ILE A 508 -2.21 11.73 7.33
N ARG A 509 -1.65 10.81 6.54
CA ARG A 509 -2.39 9.77 5.80
C ARG A 509 -2.02 8.33 6.15
N ARG A 510 -1.01 8.10 7.00
CA ARG A 510 -0.60 6.76 7.44
C ARG A 510 -0.37 6.73 8.95
N TYR A 511 -1.11 5.86 9.65
CA TYR A 511 -0.96 5.68 11.08
C TYR A 511 0.39 5.04 11.50
N PRO A 512 1.03 4.15 10.73
CA PRO A 512 2.39 3.68 11.01
C PRO A 512 3.40 4.83 11.19
N ASP A 513 3.36 5.84 10.32
CA ASP A 513 4.20 7.03 10.41
C ASP A 513 3.93 7.82 11.70
N LEU A 514 2.65 7.91 12.12
CA LEU A 514 2.28 8.54 13.39
C LEU A 514 2.85 7.80 14.60
N ILE A 515 2.89 6.45 14.57
CA ILE A 515 3.59 5.64 15.58
C ILE A 515 5.09 5.98 15.57
N VAL A 516 5.72 6.00 14.40
CA VAL A 516 7.15 6.29 14.26
C VAL A 516 7.48 7.70 14.77
N HIS A 517 6.65 8.70 14.49
CA HIS A 517 6.80 10.06 15.04
C HIS A 517 6.81 10.05 16.57
N ARG A 518 5.88 9.32 17.20
CA ARG A 518 5.82 9.17 18.67
C ARG A 518 7.08 8.51 19.22
N LEU A 519 7.59 7.49 18.54
CA LEU A 519 8.83 6.81 18.93
C LEU A 519 10.05 7.72 18.80
N VAL A 520 10.23 8.44 17.69
CA VAL A 520 11.33 9.40 17.53
C VAL A 520 11.27 10.47 18.63
N LYS A 521 10.09 11.04 18.86
CA LYS A 521 9.87 12.04 19.92
C LYS A 521 10.07 11.51 21.33
N SER A 522 9.89 10.22 21.57
CA SER A 522 10.22 9.60 22.87
C SER A 522 11.71 9.72 23.22
N GLN A 523 12.56 9.87 22.21
CA GLN A 523 14.02 9.91 22.37
C GLN A 523 14.61 11.32 22.27
N VAL A 524 14.07 12.15 21.38
CA VAL A 524 14.67 13.47 21.10
C VAL A 524 14.13 14.56 22.03
N MET A 525 12.97 14.35 22.66
CA MET A 525 12.40 15.31 23.62
C MET A 525 12.91 15.03 25.03
N LYS A 526 13.44 16.06 25.71
CA LYS A 526 13.91 15.96 27.11
C LYS A 526 12.84 15.46 28.09
N ASN A 527 11.59 15.89 27.90
CA ASN A 527 10.44 15.51 28.72
C ASN A 527 9.33 14.97 27.82
N SER A 528 9.62 13.88 27.10
CA SER A 528 8.66 13.32 26.16
C SER A 528 7.40 12.80 26.86
N PRO A 529 6.20 13.17 26.40
CA PRO A 529 4.96 12.55 26.90
C PRO A 529 4.74 11.15 26.29
N TYR A 530 5.50 10.77 25.27
CA TYR A 530 5.35 9.49 24.59
C TYR A 530 6.16 8.40 25.29
N ARG A 531 5.57 7.20 25.35
CA ARG A 531 6.19 6.02 25.93
C ARG A 531 6.54 5.04 24.81
N LEU A 532 7.56 4.22 25.07
CA LEU A 532 7.84 3.08 24.21
C LEU A 532 6.65 2.12 24.22
N MET A 533 6.34 1.59 23.03
CA MET A 533 5.36 0.53 22.88
C MET A 533 6.02 -0.82 23.16
N ALA A 534 5.26 -1.76 23.71
CA ALA A 534 5.73 -3.13 23.82
C ALA A 534 5.85 -3.76 22.43
N GLU A 535 6.73 -4.74 22.28
CA GLU A 535 6.93 -5.40 20.98
C GLU A 535 5.66 -6.13 20.52
N GLU A 536 4.92 -6.72 21.46
CA GLU A 536 3.65 -7.40 21.20
C GLU A 536 2.56 -6.42 20.69
N ASP A 537 2.53 -5.20 21.23
CA ASP A 537 1.62 -4.15 20.77
C ASP A 537 1.97 -3.72 19.34
N LEU A 538 3.26 -3.60 19.02
CA LEU A 538 3.74 -3.27 17.67
C LEU A 538 3.47 -4.39 16.67
N GLN A 539 3.58 -5.65 17.06
CA GLN A 539 3.22 -6.79 16.22
C GLN A 539 1.72 -6.80 15.89
N THR A 540 0.89 -6.53 16.91
CA THR A 540 -0.57 -6.40 16.76
C THR A 540 -0.91 -5.23 15.82
N ALA A 541 -0.31 -4.06 16.06
CA ALA A 541 -0.47 -2.89 15.20
C ALA A 541 -0.01 -3.16 13.76
N GLY A 542 1.14 -3.81 13.56
CA GLY A 542 1.65 -4.18 12.24
C GLY A 542 0.66 -5.02 11.43
N THR A 543 0.03 -5.99 12.08
CA THR A 543 -0.99 -6.85 11.46
C THR A 543 -2.23 -6.04 11.07
N MET A 544 -2.78 -5.26 12.01
CA MET A 544 -3.98 -4.45 11.77
C MET A 544 -3.77 -3.38 10.68
N LEU A 545 -2.65 -2.68 10.73
CA LEU A 545 -2.35 -1.59 9.79
C LEU A 545 -2.00 -2.11 8.39
N SER A 546 -1.39 -3.28 8.28
CA SER A 546 -1.22 -3.96 6.99
C SER A 546 -2.57 -4.36 6.39
N ALA A 547 -3.50 -4.88 7.21
CA ALA A 547 -4.85 -5.20 6.75
C ALA A 547 -5.64 -3.95 6.31
N ALA A 548 -5.49 -2.84 7.03
CA ALA A 548 -6.09 -1.56 6.65
C ALA A 548 -5.56 -1.04 5.30
N GLU A 549 -4.25 -1.10 5.07
CA GLU A 549 -3.62 -0.75 3.78
C GLU A 549 -4.12 -1.64 2.64
N GLN A 550 -4.16 -2.96 2.85
CA GLN A 550 -4.67 -3.90 1.84
C GLN A 550 -6.14 -3.63 1.51
N ARG A 551 -6.95 -3.31 2.51
CA ARG A 551 -8.37 -2.96 2.36
C ARG A 551 -8.54 -1.66 1.55
N ALA A 552 -7.73 -0.64 1.83
CA ALA A 552 -7.70 0.61 1.06
C ALA A 552 -7.31 0.36 -0.41
N ALA A 553 -6.17 -0.31 -0.65
CA ALA A 553 -5.70 -0.62 -2.00
C ALA A 553 -6.71 -1.47 -2.79
N LYS A 554 -7.43 -2.39 -2.12
CA LYS A 554 -8.52 -3.16 -2.74
C LYS A 554 -9.68 -2.26 -3.17
N ALA A 555 -10.05 -1.27 -2.35
CA ALA A 555 -11.11 -0.31 -2.68
C ALA A 555 -10.74 0.55 -3.89
N GLU A 556 -9.52 1.07 -3.92
CA GLU A 556 -9.02 1.89 -5.03
C GLU A 556 -9.01 1.11 -6.34
N ARG A 557 -8.47 -0.12 -6.34
CA ARG A 557 -8.48 -1.02 -7.50
C ARG A 557 -9.90 -1.37 -7.95
N GLN A 558 -10.81 -1.62 -7.02
CA GLN A 558 -12.19 -1.96 -7.36
C GLN A 558 -12.90 -0.77 -8.02
N ILE A 559 -12.70 0.46 -7.53
CA ILE A 559 -13.24 1.66 -8.18
C ILE A 559 -12.61 1.88 -9.55
N GLN A 560 -11.30 1.69 -9.69
CA GLN A 560 -10.65 1.77 -10.99
C GLN A 560 -11.25 0.76 -11.97
N ALA A 561 -11.45 -0.50 -11.56
CA ALA A 561 -12.08 -1.53 -12.40
C ALA A 561 -13.52 -1.16 -12.81
N ILE A 562 -14.33 -0.68 -11.87
CA ILE A 562 -15.70 -0.21 -12.13
C ILE A 562 -15.72 0.94 -13.14
N LYS A 563 -14.86 1.95 -12.96
CA LYS A 563 -14.79 3.10 -13.86
C LYS A 563 -14.22 2.72 -15.23
N LYS A 564 -13.23 1.82 -15.30
CA LYS A 564 -12.74 1.28 -16.58
C LYS A 564 -13.84 0.51 -17.31
N ALA A 565 -14.63 -0.32 -16.61
CA ALA A 565 -15.76 -1.03 -17.21
C ALA A 565 -16.82 -0.06 -17.75
N ARG A 566 -17.23 0.96 -16.98
CA ARG A 566 -18.13 2.03 -17.46
C ARG A 566 -17.58 2.76 -18.69
N PHE A 567 -16.28 3.04 -18.70
CA PHE A 567 -15.63 3.64 -19.86
C PHE A 567 -15.73 2.73 -21.09
N MET A 568 -15.59 1.41 -20.93
CA MET A 568 -15.69 0.44 -22.03
C MET A 568 -17.11 0.12 -22.49
N GLU A 569 -18.16 0.44 -21.72
CA GLU A 569 -19.56 0.24 -22.16
C GLU A 569 -19.86 0.95 -23.48
N LYS A 570 -19.25 2.12 -23.73
CA LYS A 570 -19.41 2.88 -24.99
C LYS A 570 -18.66 2.28 -26.18
N HIS A 571 -17.77 1.32 -25.93
CA HIS A 571 -16.92 0.67 -26.93
C HIS A 571 -17.34 -0.78 -27.22
N ILE A 572 -18.49 -1.23 -26.71
CA ILE A 572 -19.02 -2.56 -27.00
C ILE A 572 -19.24 -2.72 -28.52
N GLY A 573 -18.70 -3.80 -29.07
CA GLY A 573 -18.71 -4.12 -30.50
C GLY A 573 -17.51 -3.56 -31.28
N GLU A 574 -16.71 -2.66 -30.71
CA GLU A 574 -15.52 -2.11 -31.35
C GLU A 574 -14.32 -3.06 -31.23
N GLU A 575 -13.42 -2.98 -32.21
CA GLU A 575 -12.20 -3.78 -32.27
C GLU A 575 -10.97 -2.98 -31.89
N PHE A 576 -10.05 -3.63 -31.18
CA PHE A 576 -8.81 -3.00 -30.72
C PHE A 576 -7.63 -3.96 -30.81
N ASP A 577 -6.45 -3.38 -31.06
CA ASP A 577 -5.18 -4.06 -30.85
C ASP A 577 -4.87 -4.08 -29.36
N GLY A 578 -4.58 -5.27 -28.85
CA GLY A 578 -4.23 -5.51 -27.46
C GLY A 578 -2.96 -6.36 -27.35
N VAL A 579 -2.50 -6.49 -26.12
CA VAL A 579 -1.37 -7.36 -25.78
C VAL A 579 -1.76 -8.27 -24.62
N VAL A 580 -1.45 -9.55 -24.73
CA VAL A 580 -1.72 -10.51 -23.64
C VAL A 580 -0.93 -10.10 -22.39
N SER A 581 -1.64 -9.65 -21.34
CA SER A 581 -1.05 -9.22 -20.06
C SER A 581 -0.97 -10.35 -19.05
N SER A 582 -1.80 -11.39 -19.19
CA SER A 582 -1.76 -12.58 -18.36
C SER A 582 -2.38 -13.79 -19.06
N VAL A 583 -1.91 -14.98 -18.70
CA VAL A 583 -2.48 -16.25 -19.14
C VAL A 583 -2.94 -17.03 -17.93
N THR A 584 -4.14 -17.58 -17.99
CA THR A 584 -4.74 -18.38 -16.92
C THR A 584 -5.36 -19.67 -17.48
N LYS A 585 -5.73 -20.59 -16.60
CA LYS A 585 -6.41 -21.84 -16.96
C LYS A 585 -7.77 -21.66 -17.66
N PHE A 586 -8.37 -20.49 -17.58
CA PHE A 586 -9.71 -20.21 -18.12
C PHE A 586 -9.71 -19.16 -19.25
N GLY A 587 -8.55 -18.63 -19.64
CA GLY A 587 -8.45 -17.64 -20.71
C GLY A 587 -7.21 -16.76 -20.60
N VAL A 588 -7.15 -15.74 -21.46
CA VAL A 588 -6.08 -14.73 -21.48
C VAL A 588 -6.64 -13.36 -21.12
N PHE A 589 -5.91 -12.62 -20.28
CA PHE A 589 -6.16 -11.19 -20.08
C PHE A 589 -5.40 -10.41 -21.14
N VAL A 590 -6.07 -9.42 -21.72
CA VAL A 590 -5.54 -8.57 -22.78
C VAL A 590 -5.59 -7.13 -22.31
N LEU A 591 -4.45 -6.46 -22.40
CA LEU A 591 -4.29 -5.03 -22.11
C LEU A 591 -4.46 -4.22 -23.40
N LEU A 592 -5.43 -3.30 -23.40
CA LEU A 592 -5.60 -2.29 -24.43
C LEU A 592 -4.73 -1.08 -24.09
N ARG A 593 -3.53 -1.01 -24.68
CA ARG A 593 -2.51 0.00 -24.34
C ARG A 593 -3.00 1.44 -24.45
N GLN A 594 -3.86 1.72 -25.43
CA GLN A 594 -4.40 3.05 -25.65
C GLN A 594 -5.32 3.56 -24.52
N PHE A 595 -5.93 2.65 -23.75
CA PHE A 595 -6.83 2.98 -22.64
C PHE A 595 -6.29 2.51 -21.28
N GLU A 596 -5.17 1.77 -21.26
CA GLU A 596 -4.66 1.07 -20.08
C GLU A 596 -5.76 0.24 -19.36
N VAL A 597 -6.56 -0.46 -20.16
CA VAL A 597 -7.68 -1.30 -19.72
C VAL A 597 -7.37 -2.77 -19.97
N ASP A 598 -7.53 -3.60 -18.93
CA ASP A 598 -7.48 -5.06 -19.04
C ASP A 598 -8.89 -5.64 -19.19
N GLY A 599 -9.02 -6.62 -20.09
CA GLY A 599 -10.23 -7.45 -20.23
C GLY A 599 -9.89 -8.92 -20.49
N LEU A 600 -10.87 -9.80 -20.27
CA LEU A 600 -10.69 -11.24 -20.37
C LEU A 600 -11.20 -11.76 -21.72
N VAL A 601 -10.35 -12.49 -22.45
CA VAL A 601 -10.82 -13.41 -23.50
C VAL A 601 -10.94 -14.80 -22.87
N HIS A 602 -12.18 -15.24 -22.63
CA HIS A 602 -12.44 -16.57 -22.10
C HIS A 602 -11.94 -17.65 -23.06
N MET A 603 -11.51 -18.80 -22.52
CA MET A 603 -10.92 -19.87 -23.33
C MET A 603 -11.84 -20.36 -24.46
N ASP A 604 -13.15 -20.37 -24.22
CA ASP A 604 -14.16 -20.75 -25.21
C ASP A 604 -14.28 -19.74 -26.38
N ASN A 605 -13.82 -18.51 -26.17
CA ASN A 605 -13.81 -17.44 -27.16
C ASN A 605 -12.48 -17.35 -27.94
N LEU A 606 -11.47 -18.15 -27.57
CA LEU A 606 -10.15 -18.16 -28.24
C LEU A 606 -10.12 -18.94 -29.56
N SER A 607 -11.03 -19.89 -29.73
CA SER A 607 -11.21 -20.61 -30.99
C SER A 607 -12.51 -21.39 -30.97
N ARG A 608 -13.18 -21.45 -32.13
CA ARG A 608 -14.32 -22.36 -32.31
C ARG A 608 -13.92 -23.81 -32.57
N THR A 609 -12.66 -24.06 -32.96
CA THR A 609 -12.22 -25.38 -33.47
C THR A 609 -11.11 -26.03 -32.67
N ASP A 610 -10.30 -25.23 -31.98
CA ASP A 610 -9.14 -25.70 -31.23
C ASP A 610 -9.45 -25.77 -29.73
N ARG A 611 -9.03 -26.87 -29.09
CA ARG A 611 -9.01 -26.97 -27.62
C ARG A 611 -7.65 -26.52 -27.12
N PHE A 612 -7.66 -25.51 -26.25
CA PHE A 612 -6.47 -25.03 -25.57
C PHE A 612 -6.27 -25.78 -24.24
N GLU A 613 -5.01 -26.05 -23.92
CA GLU A 613 -4.59 -26.48 -22.59
C GLU A 613 -3.63 -25.47 -21.98
N PHE A 614 -3.77 -25.25 -20.68
CA PHE A 614 -2.89 -24.39 -19.92
C PHE A 614 -1.62 -25.12 -19.54
N ASP A 615 -0.52 -24.68 -20.13
CA ASP A 615 0.84 -25.09 -19.79
C ASP A 615 1.33 -24.16 -18.67
N GLU A 616 1.07 -24.57 -17.43
CA GLU A 616 1.41 -23.80 -16.22
C GLU A 616 2.92 -23.55 -16.10
N GLU A 617 3.75 -24.49 -16.57
CA GLU A 617 5.20 -24.36 -16.53
C GLU A 617 5.73 -23.25 -17.44
N ASN A 618 5.02 -22.95 -18.53
CA ASN A 618 5.42 -21.95 -19.53
C ASN A 618 4.44 -20.77 -19.63
N LEU A 619 3.44 -20.69 -18.73
CA LEU A 619 2.41 -19.64 -18.66
C LEU A 619 1.82 -19.31 -20.04
N ARG A 620 1.41 -20.36 -20.75
CA ARG A 620 0.83 -20.26 -22.10
C ARG A 620 -0.38 -21.15 -22.25
N LEU A 621 -1.30 -20.75 -23.13
CA LEU A 621 -2.39 -21.61 -23.59
C LEU A 621 -1.99 -22.19 -24.93
N VAL A 622 -1.87 -23.52 -25.03
CA VAL A 622 -1.45 -24.21 -26.25
C VAL A 622 -2.61 -24.97 -26.88
N SER A 623 -2.84 -24.76 -28.17
CA SER A 623 -3.79 -25.55 -28.96
C SER A 623 -3.27 -26.97 -29.15
N LYS A 624 -4.09 -27.96 -28.81
CA LYS A 624 -3.78 -29.37 -29.05
C LYS A 624 -3.70 -29.76 -30.51
N ARG A 625 -4.36 -29.00 -31.39
CA ARG A 625 -4.48 -29.34 -32.80
C ARG A 625 -3.39 -28.66 -33.64
N SER A 626 -3.25 -27.35 -33.49
CA SER A 626 -2.34 -26.55 -34.32
C SER A 626 -0.96 -26.37 -33.67
N GLY A 627 -0.84 -26.60 -32.36
CA GLY A 627 0.37 -26.27 -31.59
C GLY A 627 0.56 -24.77 -31.38
N PHE A 628 -0.34 -23.94 -31.91
CA PHE A 628 -0.34 -22.49 -31.67
C PHE A 628 -0.53 -22.20 -30.18
N SER A 629 0.13 -21.15 -29.68
CA SER A 629 0.00 -20.79 -28.28
C SER A 629 -0.11 -19.30 -28.06
N TYR A 630 -0.93 -18.90 -27.09
CA TYR A 630 -0.93 -17.56 -26.52
C TYR A 630 0.00 -17.51 -25.30
N THR A 631 0.94 -16.57 -25.30
CA THR A 631 1.81 -16.25 -24.17
C THR A 631 1.73 -14.77 -23.82
N ILE A 632 2.27 -14.40 -22.66
CA ILE A 632 2.31 -13.01 -22.21
C ILE A 632 3.17 -12.20 -23.19
N GLY A 633 2.68 -11.04 -23.59
CA GLY A 633 3.34 -10.16 -24.56
C GLY A 633 2.88 -10.35 -26.01
N ASP A 634 2.13 -11.41 -26.31
CA ASP A 634 1.62 -11.62 -27.67
C ASP A 634 0.65 -10.51 -28.08
N PRO A 635 0.81 -9.94 -29.30
CA PRO A 635 -0.19 -9.05 -29.85
C PRO A 635 -1.44 -9.86 -30.22
N ILE A 636 -2.61 -9.30 -29.93
CA ILE A 636 -3.90 -9.95 -30.16
C ILE A 636 -4.93 -8.89 -30.53
N LYS A 637 -5.68 -9.14 -31.60
CA LYS A 637 -6.77 -8.26 -32.02
C LYS A 637 -8.07 -8.76 -31.41
N ILE A 638 -8.70 -7.91 -30.61
CA ILE A 638 -9.92 -8.26 -29.86
C ILE A 638 -11.10 -7.41 -30.31
N ARG A 639 -12.30 -7.86 -29.97
CA ARG A 639 -13.54 -7.07 -29.96
C ARG A 639 -14.07 -7.00 -28.53
N VAL A 640 -14.60 -5.85 -28.13
CA VAL A 640 -15.28 -5.72 -26.84
C VAL A 640 -16.65 -6.39 -26.93
N ASP A 641 -16.83 -7.52 -26.25
CA ASP A 641 -18.10 -8.27 -26.30
C ASP A 641 -19.04 -7.84 -25.16
N ALA A 642 -18.52 -7.56 -23.96
CA ALA A 642 -19.31 -7.04 -22.84
C ALA A 642 -18.48 -6.21 -21.86
N ALA A 643 -19.13 -5.29 -21.15
CA ALA A 643 -18.57 -4.55 -20.03
C ALA A 643 -19.61 -4.46 -18.91
N ASP A 644 -19.26 -4.96 -17.72
CA ASP A 644 -20.11 -4.95 -16.54
C ASP A 644 -19.54 -3.96 -15.52
N ALA A 645 -20.16 -2.78 -15.44
CA ALA A 645 -19.83 -1.73 -14.48
C ALA A 645 -20.14 -2.10 -13.02
N ILE A 646 -21.01 -3.07 -12.77
CA ILE A 646 -21.34 -3.53 -11.42
C ILE A 646 -20.21 -4.40 -10.88
N GLU A 647 -19.77 -5.38 -11.67
CA GLU A 647 -18.68 -6.27 -11.30
C GLU A 647 -17.29 -5.68 -11.56
N GLY A 648 -17.18 -4.65 -12.40
CA GLY A 648 -15.91 -4.10 -12.86
C GLY A 648 -15.17 -5.05 -13.81
N LYS A 649 -15.92 -5.82 -14.62
CA LYS A 649 -15.38 -6.81 -15.55
C LYS A 649 -15.60 -6.37 -16.99
N ILE A 650 -14.67 -6.76 -17.86
CA ILE A 650 -14.72 -6.49 -19.29
C ILE A 650 -14.37 -7.79 -19.99
N ASP A 651 -15.26 -8.23 -20.87
CA ASP A 651 -15.11 -9.45 -21.66
C ASP A 651 -14.82 -9.10 -23.11
N PHE A 652 -13.81 -9.77 -23.64
CA PHE A 652 -13.35 -9.64 -25.00
C PHE A 652 -13.61 -10.92 -25.79
N GLY A 653 -13.89 -10.75 -27.08
CA GLY A 653 -13.84 -11.79 -28.09
C GLY A 653 -12.65 -11.58 -29.02
N LEU A 654 -12.30 -12.60 -29.81
CA LEU A 654 -11.38 -12.42 -30.93
C LEU A 654 -12.08 -11.69 -32.08
N ALA A 655 -11.40 -10.71 -32.67
CA ALA A 655 -11.89 -9.98 -33.84
C ALA A 655 -12.00 -10.91 -35.08
N ASP A 656 -10.95 -11.70 -35.33
CA ASP A 656 -10.88 -12.65 -36.45
C ASP A 656 -10.96 -14.10 -35.97
N VAL A 657 -12.16 -14.68 -36.01
CA VAL A 657 -12.41 -16.07 -35.53
C VAL A 657 -11.99 -17.13 -36.58
N GLU A 658 -11.62 -16.74 -37.79
CA GLU A 658 -11.50 -17.69 -38.93
C GLU A 658 -10.09 -18.22 -39.24
N SER A 659 -9.02 -17.74 -38.62
CA SER A 659 -7.71 -18.39 -38.81
C SER A 659 -6.76 -18.16 -37.65
N VAL A 660 -6.59 -19.19 -36.81
CA VAL A 660 -5.33 -19.35 -36.08
C VAL A 660 -4.21 -19.31 -37.14
N PRO A 661 -3.20 -18.41 -37.02
CA PRO A 661 -2.07 -18.44 -37.92
C PRO A 661 -1.46 -19.84 -37.87
N ARG A 662 -1.51 -20.58 -38.98
CA ARG A 662 -0.74 -21.82 -39.09
C ARG A 662 0.71 -21.41 -38.89
N ALA A 663 1.38 -21.98 -37.89
CA ALA A 663 2.79 -21.73 -37.64
C ALA A 663 3.56 -21.83 -38.97
N SER A 664 3.96 -20.68 -39.51
CA SER A 664 4.90 -20.65 -40.61
C SER A 664 6.22 -21.12 -40.00
N HIS A 665 6.58 -22.36 -40.29
CA HIS A 665 7.97 -22.78 -40.20
C HIS A 665 8.78 -21.89 -41.14
N GLU A 666 9.24 -20.74 -40.63
CA GLU A 666 10.48 -20.15 -41.11
C GLU A 666 11.57 -21.16 -40.80
N ARG A 667 11.81 -22.04 -41.77
CA ARG A 667 13.06 -22.78 -41.85
C ARG A 667 14.15 -21.73 -41.95
N ASP A 668 15.02 -21.71 -40.94
CA ASP A 668 16.36 -21.16 -40.99
C ASP A 668 16.97 -21.34 -42.40
N GLN A 669 16.88 -20.31 -43.22
CA GLN A 669 17.68 -20.22 -44.43
C GLN A 669 19.08 -19.88 -43.97
N ARG A 670 19.88 -20.93 -43.74
CA ARG A 670 21.33 -20.78 -43.63
C ARG A 670 21.84 -19.95 -44.81
N PRO A 671 22.70 -18.95 -44.59
CA PRO A 671 23.25 -18.16 -45.68
C PRO A 671 24.09 -19.03 -46.62
N PRO A 672 24.16 -18.71 -47.93
CA PRO A 672 24.85 -19.53 -48.90
C PRO A 672 26.35 -19.52 -48.59
N ARG A 673 26.94 -20.72 -48.43
CA ARG A 673 28.38 -20.88 -48.30
C ARG A 673 29.05 -20.37 -49.58
N LYS A 674 29.85 -19.30 -49.45
CA LYS A 674 30.81 -18.87 -50.47
C LYS A 674 31.71 -20.04 -50.84
N GLY A 675 31.68 -20.40 -52.13
CA GLY A 675 32.60 -21.33 -52.73
C GLY A 675 34.03 -20.84 -52.57
N ARG A 676 34.90 -21.74 -52.10
CA ARG A 676 36.35 -21.62 -52.24
C ARG A 676 36.79 -22.85 -53.01
N GLU A 677 37.27 -22.62 -54.22
CA GLU A 677 37.76 -23.66 -55.12
C GLU A 677 39.03 -24.33 -54.59
N LYS A 678 38.99 -25.67 -54.65
CA LYS A 678 40.02 -26.68 -54.98
C LYS A 678 41.51 -26.41 -54.68
N ALA A 679 42.09 -27.34 -53.92
CA ALA A 679 43.24 -28.19 -54.33
C ALA A 679 43.28 -29.43 -53.40
N SER A 680 42.98 -30.64 -53.90
CA SER A 680 43.90 -31.78 -54.18
C SER A 680 44.65 -32.27 -52.92
N ARG A 681 44.71 -33.54 -52.48
CA ARG A 681 44.64 -34.90 -53.04
C ARG A 681 44.19 -35.83 -51.88
N ASP A 682 43.30 -36.78 -52.08
CA ASP A 682 43.62 -38.22 -52.24
C ASP A 682 44.71 -38.74 -51.29
N ASP A 683 44.33 -39.46 -50.23
CA ASP A 683 44.67 -40.89 -50.10
C ASP A 683 43.87 -41.56 -48.97
N SER A 684 43.68 -42.84 -49.21
CA SER A 684 42.87 -43.89 -48.63
C SER A 684 43.26 -44.41 -47.22
N ARG A 685 42.28 -45.09 -46.59
CA ARG A 685 42.35 -46.29 -45.68
C ARG A 685 41.67 -46.14 -44.29
N SER A 686 40.37 -46.46 -44.24
CA SER A 686 39.74 -47.67 -43.61
C SER A 686 40.48 -48.45 -42.49
N PRO A 687 39.82 -49.32 -41.68
CA PRO A 687 38.52 -49.22 -40.98
C PRO A 687 38.49 -49.94 -39.56
N TRP A 688 37.31 -50.03 -38.91
CA TRP A 688 36.90 -50.93 -37.77
C TRP A 688 37.35 -50.55 -36.34
N GLN A 689 36.61 -50.79 -35.24
CA GLN A 689 35.20 -51.12 -34.96
C GLN A 689 34.96 -50.90 -33.45
N LYS A 690 33.69 -50.66 -33.08
CA LYS A 690 33.16 -50.77 -31.72
C LYS A 690 33.15 -52.24 -31.25
N ASP A 691 33.26 -52.48 -29.94
CA ASP A 691 32.12 -52.81 -29.05
C ASP A 691 32.46 -53.82 -27.91
N ARG A 692 31.75 -53.67 -26.77
CA ARG A 692 31.58 -54.60 -25.59
C ARG A 692 32.73 -54.60 -24.56
N GLY A 693 32.59 -54.17 -23.29
CA GLY A 693 31.69 -54.64 -22.20
C GLY A 693 32.38 -55.76 -21.37
N PRO A 694 32.04 -56.12 -20.10
CA PRO A 694 31.11 -55.54 -19.11
C PRO A 694 31.68 -55.51 -17.64
N ARG A 695 30.75 -55.34 -16.69
CA ARG A 695 30.82 -55.01 -15.25
C ARG A 695 30.68 -56.23 -14.32
N ARG A 696 31.29 -56.22 -13.11
CA ARG A 696 30.91 -56.92 -11.84
C ARG A 696 31.90 -56.52 -10.73
N GLU A 697 31.55 -55.78 -9.67
CA GLU A 697 30.85 -56.09 -8.40
C GLU A 697 31.61 -56.99 -7.39
N GLU A 698 31.97 -56.44 -6.22
CA GLU A 698 31.76 -57.10 -4.90
C GLU A 698 31.88 -56.14 -3.66
N ARG A 699 30.74 -55.99 -2.96
CA ARG A 699 30.42 -55.99 -1.50
C ARG A 699 31.22 -55.27 -0.37
N GLU A 700 30.49 -54.35 0.28
CA GLU A 700 30.11 -54.20 1.72
C GLU A 700 31.12 -54.14 2.93
N LYS A 701 31.18 -52.92 3.56
CA LYS A 701 30.99 -52.50 5.00
C LYS A 701 31.88 -53.10 6.14
N PRO A 702 31.91 -52.58 7.42
CA PRO A 702 31.40 -51.35 8.09
C PRO A 702 32.44 -50.65 9.07
N ALA A 703 32.02 -49.60 9.83
CA ALA A 703 32.76 -48.89 10.92
C ALA A 703 32.55 -49.56 12.33
N PRO A 704 32.90 -49.02 13.54
CA PRO A 704 33.78 -47.90 14.02
C PRO A 704 34.63 -48.21 15.33
N ARG A 705 35.54 -47.30 15.80
CA ARG A 705 35.75 -46.82 17.24
C ARG A 705 37.12 -46.16 17.61
N MET A 706 37.01 -45.12 18.45
CA MET A 706 37.82 -44.67 19.64
C MET A 706 39.16 -43.85 19.59
N ALA A 707 39.05 -42.56 19.95
CA ALA A 707 39.63 -41.76 21.07
C ALA A 707 41.09 -41.88 21.60
N ARG A 708 41.78 -40.72 21.80
CA ARG A 708 42.21 -40.16 23.12
C ARG A 708 42.89 -38.76 23.09
N GLU A 709 42.56 -37.97 24.13
CA GLU A 709 43.18 -36.83 24.86
C GLU A 709 44.71 -36.53 24.71
N LYS A 710 45.31 -35.34 24.98
CA LYS A 710 45.13 -34.34 26.07
C LYS A 710 46.01 -33.07 25.85
N GLN A 711 45.62 -31.98 26.56
CA GLN A 711 46.45 -30.92 27.21
C GLN A 711 46.93 -29.62 26.51
N ASN A 712 46.41 -28.52 27.09
CA ASN A 712 47.09 -27.39 27.75
C ASN A 712 47.05 -25.96 27.15
N GLU A 713 46.61 -25.09 28.07
CA GLU A 713 46.39 -23.65 28.11
C GLU A 713 47.65 -22.76 28.03
N ARG A 714 47.40 -21.47 27.74
CA ARG A 714 47.95 -20.20 28.29
C ARG A 714 48.38 -19.26 27.15
N ALA A 715 47.66 -18.17 26.91
CA ALA A 715 47.76 -16.87 27.60
C ALA A 715 49.12 -16.19 27.37
N ASP A 716 49.14 -15.10 26.59
CA ASP A 716 49.75 -13.86 27.08
C ASP A 716 49.20 -12.61 26.38
N GLN A 717 49.08 -11.55 27.16
CA GLN A 717 48.67 -10.20 26.81
C GLN A 717 49.92 -9.33 26.60
N GLY A 718 49.80 -8.34 25.70
CA GLY A 718 50.23 -6.98 26.05
C GLY A 718 51.50 -6.42 25.42
N ARG A 719 51.31 -5.20 24.87
CA ARG A 719 52.23 -4.03 24.85
C ARG A 719 53.52 -4.16 24.02
N SER A 720 54.04 -3.15 23.33
CA SER A 720 53.64 -1.76 23.04
C SER A 720 54.75 -1.11 22.19
N VAL A 721 54.36 -0.16 21.31
CA VAL A 721 55.01 1.16 21.07
C VAL A 721 56.13 1.34 20.01
N ARG A 722 55.89 2.39 19.16
CA ARG A 722 56.78 3.26 18.31
C ARG A 722 57.30 2.65 17.00
N HIS A 723 57.33 3.32 15.83
CA HIS A 723 57.33 4.75 15.43
C HIS A 723 56.74 4.88 13.99
N ALA A 724 55.89 5.88 13.73
CA ALA A 724 56.15 7.08 12.90
C ALA A 724 56.09 6.91 11.36
N GLY A 725 55.32 7.79 10.70
CA GLY A 725 55.69 8.36 9.40
C GLY A 725 54.66 8.27 8.26
N LYS A 726 53.93 9.38 8.07
CA LYS A 726 53.65 10.07 6.79
C LYS A 726 53.08 9.28 5.59
N GLY A 727 52.03 9.86 4.99
CA GLY A 727 51.88 9.85 3.54
C GLY A 727 50.49 9.51 3.03
N ALA A 728 49.56 10.45 3.15
CA ALA A 728 48.50 10.61 2.18
C ALA A 728 49.10 11.00 0.80
N GLU A 729 48.30 10.87 -0.26
CA GLU A 729 48.61 11.18 -1.67
C GLU A 729 49.39 10.11 -2.44
N ARG A 730 48.65 9.14 -2.98
CA ARG A 730 48.93 8.51 -4.28
C ARG A 730 47.71 7.69 -4.67
N PHE A 731 46.91 8.19 -5.61
CA PHE A 731 46.27 7.45 -6.71
C PHE A 731 45.27 8.38 -7.43
N MET A 732 45.79 9.49 -7.95
CA MET A 732 45.19 10.29 -9.02
C MET A 732 46.36 10.85 -9.83
N LYS A 733 46.29 10.70 -11.16
CA LYS A 733 47.25 11.11 -12.19
C LYS A 733 48.41 10.16 -12.50
N GLN A 734 48.16 9.25 -13.44
CA GLN A 734 49.05 9.00 -14.58
C GLN A 734 48.20 8.63 -15.79
N ASN A 735 47.93 9.61 -16.66
CA ASN A 735 48.24 9.54 -18.08
C ASN A 735 47.83 10.85 -18.77
N ALA A 736 48.75 11.81 -18.67
CA ALA A 736 48.94 12.84 -19.68
C ALA A 736 50.44 13.08 -19.78
N ARG A 737 51.02 12.90 -20.97
CA ARG A 737 52.24 13.60 -21.38
C ARG A 737 52.34 13.65 -22.91
N ALA A 738 52.81 14.82 -23.34
CA ALA A 738 53.38 15.18 -24.64
C ALA A 738 52.32 15.48 -25.73
N LEU A 739 52.24 16.65 -26.38
CA LEU A 739 53.04 17.90 -26.52
C LEU A 739 52.01 19.02 -26.85
N GLY A 740 52.22 20.33 -26.78
CA GLY A 740 53.35 21.24 -26.66
C GLY A 740 52.86 22.61 -27.16
N ASP A 741 53.29 23.68 -26.48
CA ASP A 741 53.39 25.09 -26.89
C ASP A 741 52.17 25.90 -27.39
N VAL A 742 51.99 27.06 -26.74
CA VAL A 742 51.15 28.23 -27.10
C VAL A 742 52.10 29.31 -27.65
N PRO A 743 51.75 30.08 -28.69
CA PRO A 743 51.20 31.46 -28.52
C PRO A 743 50.19 31.81 -29.66
N ASP A 744 49.46 32.93 -29.77
CA ASP A 744 49.07 34.11 -28.99
C ASP A 744 47.91 34.74 -29.83
N GLU A 745 47.01 35.49 -29.18
CA GLU A 745 46.29 36.69 -29.69
C GLU A 745 45.91 36.89 -31.19
N LEU A 746 44.60 37.03 -31.49
CA LEU A 746 43.93 38.25 -32.06
C LEU A 746 42.65 37.97 -32.89
N ASP A 747 41.57 38.60 -32.41
CA ASP A 747 40.52 39.41 -33.05
C ASP A 747 40.08 39.31 -34.54
N LEU A 748 38.74 39.44 -34.68
CA LEU A 748 37.90 40.16 -35.67
C LEU A 748 37.62 39.62 -37.09
N ASP A 749 36.31 39.49 -37.36
CA ASP A 749 35.54 39.87 -38.55
C ASP A 749 36.16 39.78 -39.95
N ALA A 750 35.60 38.89 -40.80
CA ALA A 750 35.29 39.18 -42.21
C ALA A 750 34.46 38.06 -42.89
N ILE A 751 33.31 38.45 -43.43
CA ILE A 751 32.48 37.74 -44.44
C ILE A 751 33.05 38.10 -45.84
N PRO A 752 33.13 37.19 -46.85
CA PRO A 752 32.08 37.12 -47.90
C PRO A 752 31.80 35.70 -48.46
N VAL A 753 30.53 35.27 -48.59
CA VAL A 753 29.60 35.34 -49.76
C VAL A 753 29.87 34.29 -50.88
N ASP A 754 28.87 33.39 -51.02
CA ASP A 754 28.35 32.61 -52.16
C ASP A 754 29.27 31.86 -53.16
N ASP A 755 28.98 30.57 -53.41
CA ASP A 755 28.22 30.21 -54.62
C ASP A 755 27.63 28.77 -54.61
N HIS A 756 26.55 28.63 -55.36
CA HIS A 756 25.56 27.55 -55.43
C HIS A 756 26.05 26.16 -55.92
N ALA A 757 25.43 25.06 -55.43
CA ALA A 757 24.49 24.22 -56.22
C ALA A 757 24.09 22.86 -55.55
N SER A 758 22.77 22.66 -55.37
CA SER A 758 21.94 21.44 -55.57
C SER A 758 22.41 20.07 -54.99
N SER A 759 21.62 19.25 -54.29
CA SER A 759 20.18 18.96 -54.34
C SER A 759 19.77 17.95 -53.22
N LEU A 760 18.47 17.95 -52.87
CA LEU A 760 17.65 16.90 -52.21
C LEU A 760 17.27 17.07 -50.71
N LYS A 761 16.20 17.87 -50.55
CA LYS A 761 15.09 17.94 -49.58
C LYS A 761 15.03 16.93 -48.40
N GLU A 762 15.07 17.48 -47.19
CA GLU A 762 14.47 16.96 -45.95
C GLU A 762 13.16 17.70 -45.63
N ASN A 763 12.17 17.00 -45.05
CA ASN A 763 10.96 17.60 -44.48
C ASN A 763 11.03 17.63 -42.94
N LYS A 764 10.97 18.83 -42.36
CA LYS A 764 10.78 19.09 -40.91
C LYS A 764 9.30 19.01 -40.51
N PRO A 765 8.95 18.59 -39.28
CA PRO A 765 7.61 18.80 -38.73
C PRO A 765 7.48 20.19 -38.10
N ALA A 766 6.32 20.81 -38.30
CA ALA A 766 5.99 22.14 -37.84
C ALA A 766 5.52 22.14 -36.37
N SER A 767 6.08 23.07 -35.60
CA SER A 767 5.65 23.50 -34.29
C SER A 767 4.31 24.26 -34.37
N GLY A 768 3.26 23.72 -33.76
CA GLY A 768 1.98 24.40 -33.56
C GLY A 768 1.61 24.38 -32.08
N LYS A 769 1.48 25.57 -31.47
CA LYS A 769 0.99 25.76 -30.10
C LYS A 769 -0.41 25.15 -29.96
N PHE A 770 -0.59 24.27 -28.99
CA PHE A 770 -1.87 23.64 -28.67
C PHE A 770 -2.56 24.47 -27.58
N ASP A 771 -3.66 25.15 -27.94
CA ASP A 771 -4.53 25.86 -27.02
C ASP A 771 -5.87 25.11 -26.92
N PRO A 772 -6.17 24.42 -25.81
CA PRO A 772 -7.36 23.59 -25.65
C PRO A 772 -8.68 24.37 -25.61
N GLY A 773 -8.65 25.69 -25.43
CA GLY A 773 -9.87 26.51 -25.26
C GLY A 773 -10.62 26.82 -26.56
N ALA A 774 -9.91 26.95 -27.68
CA ALA A 774 -10.47 27.53 -28.91
C ALA A 774 -11.42 26.60 -29.68
N LYS A 775 -11.30 25.28 -29.55
CA LYS A 775 -12.17 24.32 -30.27
C LYS A 775 -13.53 24.11 -29.63
N LEU A 776 -13.70 24.46 -28.35
CA LEU A 776 -14.97 24.30 -27.65
C LEU A 776 -16.00 25.36 -28.08
N GLU A 777 -15.57 26.61 -28.30
CA GLU A 777 -16.44 27.67 -28.82
C GLU A 777 -16.85 27.44 -30.28
N GLU A 778 -15.95 26.90 -31.11
CA GLU A 778 -16.28 26.60 -32.52
C GLU A 778 -17.28 25.44 -32.65
N ALA A 779 -17.22 24.47 -31.73
CA ALA A 779 -18.19 23.38 -31.64
C ALA A 779 -19.58 23.85 -31.14
N LEU A 780 -19.63 24.85 -30.27
CA LEU A 780 -20.88 25.44 -29.76
C LEU A 780 -21.56 26.34 -30.81
N ARG A 781 -20.79 27.06 -31.63
CA ARG A 781 -21.31 27.84 -32.77
C ARG A 781 -21.92 26.97 -33.87
N LYS A 782 -21.36 25.78 -34.14
CA LYS A 782 -21.90 24.82 -35.12
C LYS A 782 -23.22 24.16 -34.69
N ARG A 783 -23.66 24.32 -33.44
CA ARG A 783 -24.91 23.75 -32.90
C ARG A 783 -26.06 24.75 -32.71
N GLY A 784 -25.93 26.00 -33.18
CA GLY A 784 -27.07 26.91 -33.31
C GLY A 784 -27.71 27.40 -32.00
N LEU A 785 -26.99 27.34 -30.87
CA LEU A 785 -27.45 27.90 -29.60
C LEU A 785 -26.98 29.36 -29.49
N LYS A 786 -27.94 30.30 -29.42
CA LYS A 786 -27.69 31.74 -29.23
C LYS A 786 -27.25 32.01 -27.80
N THR A 787 -26.11 32.66 -27.62
CA THR A 787 -25.75 33.36 -26.38
C THR A 787 -26.00 34.86 -26.58
N GLY A 788 -26.90 35.44 -25.78
CA GLY A 788 -27.08 36.88 -25.66
C GLY A 788 -26.06 37.44 -24.67
N GLY A 789 -25.39 38.52 -25.03
CA GLY A 789 -24.40 39.19 -24.20
C GLY A 789 -24.99 40.29 -23.31
N ALA A 790 -24.33 40.53 -22.18
CA ALA A 790 -24.09 41.86 -21.60
C ALA A 790 -22.94 41.76 -20.58
N ASP A 791 -22.02 42.73 -20.69
CA ASP A 791 -20.80 42.92 -19.91
C ASP A 791 -21.01 43.17 -18.41
N SER A 792 -20.16 42.58 -17.56
CA SER A 792 -19.41 43.26 -16.48
C SER A 792 -18.72 42.23 -15.55
N ASP A 793 -17.39 42.23 -15.53
CA ASP A 793 -16.53 41.60 -14.50
C ASP A 793 -16.43 42.55 -13.26
N PRO A 794 -15.92 42.17 -12.06
CA PRO A 794 -15.42 40.86 -11.65
C PRO A 794 -15.91 40.35 -10.28
N GLY A 795 -15.81 39.03 -10.09
CA GLY A 795 -15.63 38.45 -8.76
C GLY A 795 -16.52 37.25 -8.48
N PHE A 796 -16.01 36.05 -8.72
CA PHE A 796 -16.46 34.87 -7.98
C PHE A 796 -15.34 33.86 -7.83
N GLY A 797 -14.97 33.61 -6.57
CA GLY A 797 -14.27 32.39 -6.18
C GLY A 797 -15.18 31.19 -6.39
N SER A 798 -14.69 30.21 -7.14
CA SER A 798 -15.31 28.89 -7.24
C SER A 798 -14.73 27.97 -6.17
N GLY A 799 -15.36 27.96 -4.99
CA GLY A 799 -15.23 26.84 -4.07
C GLY A 799 -15.95 25.61 -4.63
N PRO A 800 -15.47 24.38 -4.40
CA PRO A 800 -16.21 23.19 -4.81
C PRO A 800 -17.51 23.09 -4.02
N GLN A 801 -18.62 22.90 -4.74
CA GLN A 801 -19.93 22.62 -4.17
C GLN A 801 -19.85 21.38 -3.29
N LYS A 802 -20.27 21.51 -2.04
CA LYS A 802 -20.47 20.41 -1.11
C LYS A 802 -21.46 19.42 -1.72
N LEU A 803 -21.01 18.19 -1.98
CA LEU A 803 -21.88 17.03 -1.99
C LEU A 803 -22.37 16.81 -0.54
N GLN A 804 -23.45 17.50 -0.18
CA GLN A 804 -24.17 17.23 1.06
C GLN A 804 -24.90 15.90 0.91
N PHE A 805 -24.39 14.88 1.60
CA PHE A 805 -25.14 13.67 1.91
C PHE A 805 -26.44 14.07 2.64
N GLY A 806 -27.58 13.65 2.09
CA GLY A 806 -28.90 13.98 2.61
C GLY A 806 -29.20 13.31 3.93
N LEU A 807 -28.87 13.97 5.05
CA LEU A 807 -29.46 13.69 6.36
C LEU A 807 -30.60 14.68 6.61
N LYS A 808 -31.80 14.34 6.14
CA LYS A 808 -33.03 15.02 6.56
C LYS A 808 -33.41 14.55 7.97
N ASN A 809 -33.00 15.31 8.98
CA ASN A 809 -33.61 15.24 10.31
C ASN A 809 -35.01 15.88 10.25
N GLN A 810 -36.05 15.04 10.17
CA GLN A 810 -37.43 15.47 10.38
C GLN A 810 -37.61 15.87 11.85
N ARG A 811 -37.62 17.18 12.12
CA ARG A 811 -38.32 17.73 13.29
C ARG A 811 -39.77 17.97 12.89
N SER A 812 -40.66 17.24 13.55
CA SER A 812 -42.09 17.44 13.57
C SER A 812 -42.44 18.86 14.01
N GLN A 813 -42.99 19.67 13.10
CA GLN A 813 -43.92 20.74 13.46
C GLN A 813 -45.08 20.74 12.47
N SER A 814 -46.22 20.28 12.97
CA SER A 814 -47.54 20.42 12.39
C SER A 814 -47.91 21.89 12.20
N ARG A 815 -48.26 22.29 10.98
CA ARG A 815 -49.25 23.36 10.74
C ARG A 815 -50.11 22.98 9.54
N LEU A 816 -51.41 22.85 9.81
CA LEU A 816 -52.47 22.89 8.80
C LEU A 816 -52.66 24.35 8.34
N PRO A 817 -53.28 24.58 7.16
CA PRO A 817 -53.26 25.85 6.45
C PRO A 817 -54.37 26.82 6.90
N ASP A 818 -54.07 28.11 6.81
CA ASP A 818 -55.05 29.19 7.00
C ASP A 818 -55.98 29.31 5.81
N GLU A 819 -57.29 29.38 6.09
CA GLU A 819 -58.28 29.96 5.19
C GLU A 819 -59.34 30.78 5.98
N ILE A 820 -59.39 32.08 5.64
CA ILE A 820 -60.55 32.99 5.49
C ILE A 820 -61.13 33.76 6.72
N ILE A 821 -61.32 35.07 6.49
CA ILE A 821 -62.30 36.07 6.99
C ILE A 821 -61.85 37.11 8.04
N ASP A 822 -61.45 38.28 7.51
CA ASP A 822 -62.03 39.62 7.73
C ASP A 822 -62.72 39.93 9.08
N ARG A 823 -62.16 40.87 9.86
CA ARG A 823 -62.76 42.20 10.20
C ARG A 823 -62.16 42.86 11.44
N ARG A 824 -61.52 44.01 11.19
CA ARG A 824 -61.61 45.31 11.91
C ARG A 824 -61.93 45.34 13.42
N ARG A 825 -60.97 45.84 14.21
CA ARG A 825 -60.96 47.15 14.96
C ARG A 825 -59.78 47.09 15.95
N GLY A 826 -58.78 47.97 15.82
CA GLY A 826 -58.59 49.18 16.64
C GLY A 826 -58.04 48.81 18.03
N GLN A 827 -56.94 49.30 18.58
CA GLN A 827 -56.22 50.58 18.51
C GLN A 827 -54.85 50.38 19.19
N ARG A 828 -53.84 51.21 18.82
CA ARG A 828 -52.84 51.93 19.67
C ARG A 828 -52.04 51.13 20.73
N ARG A 829 -50.74 51.32 21.00
CA ARG A 829 -49.76 52.42 20.85
C ARG A 829 -48.38 51.86 21.31
N GLU A 830 -47.27 52.23 20.64
CA GLU A 830 -46.12 53.04 21.15
C GLU A 830 -45.40 52.44 22.38
N ASP A 831 -44.16 51.94 22.21
CA ASP A 831 -42.85 52.61 22.50
C ASP A 831 -42.53 52.54 24.01
N ASP A 832 -41.33 52.30 24.55
CA ASP A 832 -39.92 52.57 24.22
C ASP A 832 -39.07 51.60 25.11
N ARG A 833 -37.86 51.14 24.72
CA ARG A 833 -36.51 51.70 25.02
C ARG A 833 -36.33 52.15 26.49
N ASP A 834 -35.23 51.97 27.20
CA ASP A 834 -33.80 51.83 26.86
C ASP A 834 -33.05 51.53 28.19
N ARG A 835 -31.86 50.90 28.11
CA ARG A 835 -30.64 51.14 28.93
C ARG A 835 -30.68 50.95 30.46
N ASP A 836 -29.60 50.73 31.21
CA ASP A 836 -28.16 50.51 31.03
C ASP A 836 -27.63 49.93 32.37
N ARG A 837 -26.49 49.23 32.30
CA ARG A 837 -25.27 49.23 33.18
C ARG A 837 -25.43 49.54 34.69
N GLU A 838 -24.67 48.99 35.64
CA GLU A 838 -23.21 48.82 35.69
C GLU A 838 -22.82 48.26 37.08
N THR A 839 -21.73 47.47 37.18
CA THR A 839 -20.72 47.42 38.28
C THR A 839 -21.14 47.13 39.75
N ASP A 840 -20.35 46.63 40.69
CA ASP A 840 -18.98 46.11 40.80
C ASP A 840 -18.88 45.47 42.20
N ARG A 841 -17.95 44.50 42.39
CA ARG A 841 -17.12 44.26 43.60
C ARG A 841 -17.83 43.91 44.93
N GLU A 842 -17.29 43.20 45.90
CA GLU A 842 -16.01 42.55 46.19
C GLU A 842 -16.25 41.65 47.44
N LYS A 843 -15.42 40.59 47.60
CA LYS A 843 -14.86 40.01 48.86
C LYS A 843 -15.83 39.84 50.07
N ASN A 844 -15.91 38.71 50.76
CA ASN A 844 -14.84 38.11 51.58
C ASN A 844 -15.47 36.99 52.45
N ARG A 845 -14.66 35.96 52.71
CA ARG A 845 -14.49 35.19 53.98
C ARG A 845 -15.70 34.67 54.76
N GLY A 846 -15.58 33.41 55.19
CA GLY A 846 -16.08 33.00 56.51
C GLY A 846 -16.37 31.51 56.63
N GLU A 847 -15.58 30.85 57.47
CA GLU A 847 -15.55 29.40 57.72
C GLU A 847 -16.74 28.88 58.56
N ASP A 848 -16.88 27.55 58.50
CA ASP A 848 -16.98 26.62 59.64
C ASP A 848 -18.35 26.00 60.06
N LYS A 849 -18.32 24.66 60.04
CA LYS A 849 -18.95 23.66 60.94
C LYS A 849 -20.49 23.56 61.09
N GLY A 850 -20.99 22.44 60.58
CA GLY A 850 -21.23 21.28 61.45
C GLY A 850 -22.65 20.71 61.55
N LYS A 851 -22.69 19.36 61.72
CA LYS A 851 -23.80 18.52 62.25
C LYS A 851 -24.99 18.37 61.28
N SER A 852 -25.74 17.25 61.17
CA SER A 852 -25.93 16.06 62.00
C SER A 852 -26.91 15.11 61.29
N GLN A 853 -26.88 13.83 61.69
CA GLN A 853 -28.04 12.95 61.94
C GLN A 853 -28.88 12.33 60.80
N TRP A 854 -28.87 10.98 60.89
CA TRP A 854 -30.02 10.06 60.97
C TRP A 854 -30.86 9.67 59.74
N TRP A 855 -31.00 8.34 59.63
CA TRP A 855 -31.89 7.54 58.80
C TRP A 855 -33.37 7.61 59.26
N PRO A 856 -34.33 7.07 58.48
CA PRO A 856 -34.83 5.73 58.83
C PRO A 856 -35.30 4.83 57.66
N ARG A 857 -35.23 3.50 57.91
CA ARG A 857 -36.22 2.41 57.61
C ARG A 857 -36.71 2.22 56.15
N SER A 858 -36.91 1.02 55.59
CA SER A 858 -37.19 -0.31 56.16
C SER A 858 -37.23 -1.40 55.08
N LYS A 859 -36.77 -2.61 55.46
CA LYS A 859 -37.32 -3.99 55.22
C LYS A 859 -37.48 -4.48 53.77
N SER A 860 -37.23 -5.74 53.42
CA SER A 860 -37.24 -7.03 54.16
C SER A 860 -36.34 -8.05 53.41
N GLN A 861 -35.39 -8.73 54.07
CA GLN A 861 -35.47 -10.12 54.61
C GLN A 861 -35.59 -11.20 53.54
N ASN A 862 -34.94 -12.35 53.57
CA ASN A 862 -34.19 -13.15 54.56
C ASN A 862 -33.56 -14.33 53.75
N ASP A 863 -32.62 -15.18 54.15
CA ASP A 863 -31.86 -15.53 55.35
C ASP A 863 -30.68 -16.38 54.82
N GLY A 864 -29.45 -16.31 55.34
CA GLY A 864 -29.00 -16.98 56.58
C GLY A 864 -28.15 -18.20 56.17
N ALA A 865 -27.06 -18.61 56.80
CA ALA A 865 -26.29 -18.26 58.00
C ALA A 865 -24.87 -18.90 57.77
N SER A 866 -23.79 -18.73 58.52
CA SER A 866 -23.55 -18.27 59.89
C SER A 866 -22.05 -17.98 60.08
N LYS A 867 -21.74 -16.90 60.82
CA LYS A 867 -20.81 -16.78 61.98
C LYS A 867 -19.42 -17.44 61.84
N LYS A 868 -18.28 -16.77 61.99
CA LYS A 868 -17.72 -15.92 63.10
C LYS A 868 -16.23 -16.34 63.10
N ASP A 869 -15.20 -15.60 63.48
CA ASP A 869 -15.00 -14.36 64.23
C ASP A 869 -13.57 -13.88 63.87
N GLN A 870 -13.36 -12.56 63.85
CA GLN A 870 -12.26 -11.78 64.48
C GLN A 870 -10.82 -12.35 64.47
N LYS A 871 -9.73 -11.59 64.29
CA LYS A 871 -9.42 -10.16 64.35
C LYS A 871 -7.92 -10.02 64.01
N GLY A 872 -7.55 -8.90 63.41
CA GLY A 872 -6.50 -8.04 64.00
C GLY A 872 -5.06 -8.14 63.49
N ALA A 873 -4.65 -7.01 62.88
CA ALA A 873 -3.32 -6.36 62.93
C ALA A 873 -2.12 -7.10 62.29
N GLY A 874 -1.23 -6.48 61.51
CA GLY A 874 -0.91 -5.07 61.34
C GLY A 874 0.56 -4.82 61.73
N SER A 875 1.31 -4.22 60.79
CA SER A 875 2.62 -3.53 60.92
C SER A 875 3.75 -4.19 60.10
N LYS A 876 4.17 -3.72 58.92
CA LYS A 876 4.85 -2.47 58.48
C LYS A 876 6.28 -2.24 59.00
N LYS A 877 7.12 -1.81 58.02
CA LYS A 877 8.40 -1.03 58.07
C LYS A 877 9.65 -1.88 58.37
N LYS A 878 10.84 -1.64 57.79
CA LYS A 878 11.49 -0.45 57.20
C LYS A 878 12.80 -0.95 56.52
N SER A 879 13.12 -0.55 55.29
CA SER A 879 14.15 0.43 54.89
C SER A 879 15.61 -0.03 54.73
N SER A 880 16.17 0.42 53.60
CA SER A 880 17.50 1.04 53.38
C SER A 880 18.77 0.21 53.17
N LYS A 881 19.23 0.29 51.90
CA LYS A 881 20.53 0.81 51.41
C LYS A 881 21.88 0.20 51.87
N LYS A 882 22.66 -0.05 50.80
CA LYS A 882 24.07 0.31 50.54
C LYS A 882 25.16 -0.76 50.74
N SER A 883 25.95 -0.90 49.65
CA SER A 883 27.40 -1.19 49.55
C SER A 883 27.90 -2.44 50.28
N GLY A 884 28.59 -3.38 49.65
CA GLY A 884 29.64 -3.21 48.66
C GLY A 884 30.89 -3.90 49.20
N ASP A 885 31.54 -4.64 48.31
CA ASP A 885 32.92 -5.13 48.37
C ASP A 885 33.22 -6.54 48.94
N LYS A 886 34.23 -7.08 48.29
CA LYS A 886 34.65 -8.46 48.06
C LYS A 886 35.23 -9.16 49.29
N SER A 887 35.17 -10.49 49.32
CA SER A 887 36.32 -11.34 48.95
C SER A 887 36.24 -12.78 49.48
N ARG A 888 36.77 -13.69 48.63
CA ARG A 888 37.40 -15.00 48.92
C ARG A 888 36.49 -16.22 49.18
N GLY A 889 36.59 -17.19 48.26
CA GLY A 889 36.13 -18.59 48.37
C GLY A 889 36.98 -19.44 49.34
N PRO A 890 37.21 -20.77 49.14
CA PRO A 890 36.95 -21.62 47.97
C PRO A 890 36.38 -23.03 48.33
N LYS A 891 36.45 -23.96 47.36
CA LYS A 891 36.26 -25.44 47.43
C LYS A 891 34.80 -25.89 47.31
N GLY A 892 34.43 -26.88 46.50
CA GLY A 892 35.17 -27.88 45.74
C GLY A 892 34.30 -29.16 45.67
N GLY A 893 34.48 -29.98 44.62
CA GLY A 893 33.96 -31.35 44.54
C GLY A 893 32.60 -31.47 43.85
N ASP A 894 32.50 -31.77 42.55
CA ASP A 894 32.82 -33.05 41.90
C ASP A 894 31.80 -34.16 42.23
N LYS A 895 30.86 -34.46 41.32
CA LYS A 895 30.86 -35.72 40.54
C LYS A 895 29.53 -36.00 39.82
N ARG A 896 29.75 -36.49 38.59
CA ARG A 896 28.86 -37.16 37.64
C ARG A 896 28.00 -38.26 38.25
N GLY A 897 26.85 -38.53 37.64
CA GLY A 897 26.15 -39.80 37.82
C GLY A 897 24.81 -39.93 37.09
N ARG A 898 24.89 -40.21 35.78
CA ARG A 898 23.87 -40.80 34.91
C ARG A 898 22.59 -41.34 35.58
N ARG A 899 21.44 -40.88 35.10
CA ARG A 899 20.52 -41.70 34.30
C ARG A 899 19.69 -40.82 33.37
#